data_AF-A0A955VPE7-F1
#
_entry.id   AF-A0A955VPE7-F1
#
_cell.length_a   1.000
_cell.length_b   1.000
_cell.length_c   1.000
_cell.angle_alpha   90.00
_cell.angle_beta   90.00
_cell.angle_gamma   90.00
#
_symmetry.space_group_name_H-M   'P 1'
#
loop_
_entity.id
_entity.type
_entity.pdbx_description
1 polymer ?
#
loop_
_entity_poly.entity_id
_entity_poly.type
_entity_poly.pdbx_seq_one_letter_code
_entity_poly.pdbx_strand_id
1 'polypeptide(L)'
;MGTTRGVNISWILAWLTASLIAAVLVAPGCASSTKASADASSPADSSGTDGAADTLFTGDVAGDLAPLGDLLPGDASLDVVPLDAQLDARAPDASLDGTGDLGDTAETPDGAPSGDLVDVGDAEDDLDEPDTSSGQIGHLQIVVRTSTLPNSNTDNNQQLCLAADRCFELDNLAYNDFELGQVDHFDFVDPGLSYEEIDSIVLKTTQGVDAWRPTCIAVIADGKLLYCNDTLTVTIGDASGETLSWSDDDPTRKTCLSCFGSPITHGPMVGYTTSTTSTIWFRGGSSLGVRVVYGESADTLDHQSPVVKPLGTDDFTARIELGGLKPGTRYYYQLEAAGIRVPAAPVSLRTAPAGKGTFRVAFGSCANYTEQPIFDLVKSADPHILLMLGDAHYANTSDPSRLNFFYRRSRSIAPFAKLIAETTTLAVWDDHDFVGNNTLGTALGKENALAAFKRYWANPFYGTDGAPGVWYTFTYGDVEFFMLDDRYYRGIDKSMLGPDQLAWLLAGLEASTATFKVLVSGSQWSSHGSNDSWAQFNAERELILDHVMEKKISGVILLSGDVHYATVLKLREASATSYEIWEFSNSPFRATFFSCLSYSGDTKLFCQSGYDNFGLLHFDTTATPPRFTYESHRQDGVIPYSVTVTLDQLKLP
;
A
#
# COMPACT_ATOMS: atom_id res chain seq x y z
N MET A 1 -33.17 -63.09 -6.22
CA MET A 1 -33.32 -64.51 -6.59
C MET A 1 -32.20 -64.89 -7.56
N GLY A 2 -31.73 -66.14 -7.58
CA GLY A 2 -30.73 -66.64 -8.55
C GLY A 2 -29.29 -66.18 -8.31
N THR A 3 -28.46 -66.88 -7.52
CA THR A 3 -27.61 -68.04 -7.89
C THR A 3 -26.51 -67.72 -8.92
N THR A 4 -25.26 -67.38 -8.55
CA THR A 4 -24.16 -68.13 -7.87
C THR A 4 -23.39 -69.16 -8.73
N ARG A 5 -22.09 -68.89 -8.95
CA ARG A 5 -20.89 -69.79 -8.93
C ARG A 5 -19.76 -69.14 -9.75
N GLY A 6 -18.49 -69.08 -9.35
CA GLY A 6 -17.87 -69.50 -8.07
C GLY A 6 -16.65 -70.40 -8.28
N VAL A 7 -15.44 -69.83 -8.18
CA VAL A 7 -14.12 -70.51 -8.17
C VAL A 7 -13.26 -69.83 -7.08
N ASN A 8 -12.34 -70.56 -6.43
CA ASN A 8 -11.91 -70.23 -5.07
C ASN A 8 -10.42 -70.49 -4.76
N ILE A 9 -9.67 -69.41 -4.49
CA ILE A 9 -8.49 -69.28 -3.59
C ILE A 9 -7.27 -70.22 -3.83
N SER A 10 -6.08 -69.62 -4.00
CA SER A 10 -4.88 -69.92 -3.17
C SER A 10 -3.73 -68.91 -3.37
N TRP A 11 -3.21 -68.42 -2.23
CA TRP A 11 -1.82 -68.03 -1.85
C TRP A 11 -0.74 -67.87 -2.94
N ILE A 12 0.21 -66.92 -2.85
CA ILE A 12 1.19 -66.75 -1.75
C ILE A 12 1.59 -65.26 -1.54
N LEU A 13 2.06 -64.92 -0.32
CA LEU A 13 2.61 -63.60 0.05
C LEU A 13 4.12 -63.66 0.43
N ALA A 14 4.86 -62.63 -0.01
CA ALA A 14 5.91 -61.88 0.73
C ALA A 14 7.21 -62.59 1.22
N TRP A 15 8.06 -61.77 1.90
CA TRP A 15 9.33 -62.06 2.61
C TRP A 15 10.58 -62.35 1.74
N LEU A 16 11.82 -62.16 2.22
CA LEU A 16 12.50 -61.05 2.94
C LEU A 16 14.01 -61.41 3.08
N THR A 17 14.91 -60.42 3.16
CA THR A 17 16.32 -60.43 3.68
C THR A 17 17.11 -61.74 3.92
N ALA A 18 18.36 -61.81 3.42
CA ALA A 18 19.51 -62.47 4.09
C ALA A 18 20.89 -62.01 3.53
N SER A 19 21.97 -62.13 4.31
CA SER A 19 23.29 -61.49 4.05
C SER A 19 24.50 -62.46 4.03
N LEU A 20 25.53 -62.15 3.23
CA LEU A 20 26.95 -62.64 3.30
C LEU A 20 27.16 -64.18 3.10
N ILE A 21 28.35 -64.80 3.01
CA ILE A 21 29.81 -64.47 3.14
C ILE A 21 30.59 -65.39 2.11
N ALA A 22 31.87 -65.32 1.72
CA ALA A 22 33.15 -64.72 2.18
C ALA A 22 34.07 -64.37 0.94
N ALA A 23 35.19 -63.62 1.03
CA ALA A 23 36.58 -63.96 1.45
C ALA A 23 37.31 -65.03 0.58
N VAL A 24 38.63 -64.96 0.26
CA VAL A 24 39.84 -64.43 0.95
C VAL A 24 40.87 -63.96 -0.14
N LEU A 25 41.86 -63.03 -0.01
CA LEU A 25 42.42 -62.22 1.11
C LEU A 25 42.25 -60.68 0.87
N VAL A 26 43.19 -59.78 0.49
CA VAL A 26 44.66 -59.73 0.25
C VAL A 26 45.21 -58.30 0.51
N ALA A 27 46.41 -58.14 1.10
CA ALA A 27 47.16 -56.88 1.33
C ALA A 27 48.66 -57.19 1.62
N PRO A 28 49.66 -56.25 1.59
CA PRO A 28 49.77 -55.02 2.44
C PRO A 28 50.36 -53.76 1.70
N GLY A 29 50.57 -52.57 2.28
CA GLY A 29 50.20 -52.00 3.60
C GLY A 29 51.14 -50.84 4.06
N CYS A 30 50.80 -50.15 5.16
CA CYS A 30 51.61 -49.14 5.91
C CYS A 30 51.89 -47.77 5.24
N ALA A 31 52.05 -46.63 5.95
CA ALA A 31 51.82 -46.29 7.38
C ALA A 31 51.63 -44.75 7.56
N SER A 32 51.38 -44.30 8.81
CA SER A 32 50.93 -42.96 9.20
C SER A 32 52.03 -42.00 9.71
N SER A 33 51.68 -40.72 9.87
CA SER A 33 52.13 -39.90 11.01
C SER A 33 51.15 -38.75 11.31
N THR A 34 51.18 -38.22 12.53
CA THR A 34 50.33 -37.13 13.04
C THR A 34 51.18 -36.05 13.72
N LYS A 35 50.66 -34.82 13.80
CA LYS A 35 50.99 -33.85 14.88
C LYS A 35 49.98 -32.69 14.92
N ALA A 36 50.00 -31.94 16.02
CA ALA A 36 49.04 -30.88 16.39
C ALA A 36 49.77 -29.70 17.07
N SER A 37 49.03 -28.80 17.72
CA SER A 37 49.45 -27.59 18.49
C SER A 37 49.93 -26.39 17.65
N ALA A 38 49.74 -25.12 18.06
CA ALA A 38 48.84 -24.53 19.07
C ALA A 38 48.76 -22.99 18.88
N ASP A 39 48.05 -22.32 19.79
CA ASP A 39 47.81 -20.87 19.94
C ASP A 39 49.00 -19.92 19.72
N ALA A 40 48.74 -18.68 19.26
CA ALA A 40 48.66 -17.52 20.19
C ALA A 40 48.52 -16.13 19.48
N SER A 41 47.62 -15.31 20.04
CA SER A 41 47.62 -13.82 20.18
C SER A 41 48.23 -12.84 19.15
N SER A 42 47.45 -11.79 18.89
CA SER A 42 47.76 -10.43 18.35
C SER A 42 48.84 -9.66 19.18
N PRO A 43 49.23 -8.37 18.91
CA PRO A 43 48.61 -7.35 18.01
C PRO A 43 49.56 -6.36 17.25
N ALA A 44 48.92 -5.32 16.65
CA ALA A 44 49.35 -3.92 16.49
C ALA A 44 49.99 -3.40 15.19
N ASP A 45 49.48 -2.21 14.78
CA ASP A 45 50.02 -1.10 14.00
C ASP A 45 50.94 -1.31 12.77
N SER A 46 50.55 -0.68 11.64
CA SER A 46 51.09 0.65 11.32
C SER A 46 50.42 1.34 10.12
N SER A 47 50.58 2.66 10.06
CA SER A 47 50.08 3.59 9.03
C SER A 47 50.79 3.47 7.67
N GLY A 48 50.07 3.75 6.58
CA GLY A 48 50.63 4.02 5.25
C GLY A 48 49.68 4.84 4.38
N THR A 49 50.20 5.78 3.58
CA THR A 49 49.43 6.71 2.75
C THR A 49 49.64 6.47 1.25
N ASP A 50 48.75 7.07 0.45
CA ASP A 50 48.88 7.40 -0.98
C ASP A 50 48.97 6.25 -2.00
N GLY A 51 48.26 6.41 -3.13
CA GLY A 51 48.30 5.44 -4.22
C GLY A 51 47.16 5.56 -5.24
N ALA A 52 47.09 6.67 -5.98
CA ALA A 52 46.21 6.74 -7.15
C ALA A 52 46.80 5.94 -8.33
N ALA A 53 45.97 5.16 -9.02
CA ALA A 53 46.32 4.48 -10.26
C ALA A 53 45.13 4.49 -11.23
N ASP A 54 45.45 4.63 -12.52
CA ASP A 54 44.53 4.80 -13.65
C ASP A 54 44.66 3.58 -14.62
N THR A 55 44.03 3.66 -15.79
CA THR A 55 43.94 2.67 -16.89
C THR A 55 42.85 1.60 -16.68
N LEU A 56 41.77 1.56 -17.49
CA LEU A 56 41.61 1.45 -18.95
C LEU A 56 41.78 0.02 -19.49
N PHE A 57 40.66 -0.57 -19.94
CA PHE A 57 40.65 -1.53 -21.03
C PHE A 57 39.43 -1.31 -21.94
N THR A 58 39.69 -1.06 -23.22
CA THR A 58 38.69 -0.92 -24.30
C THR A 58 38.68 -2.18 -25.17
N GLY A 59 37.54 -2.58 -25.72
CA GLY A 59 37.48 -3.77 -26.59
C GLY A 59 36.14 -4.01 -27.29
N ASP A 60 35.82 -3.19 -28.30
CA ASP A 60 34.74 -3.46 -29.24
C ASP A 60 35.06 -4.66 -30.16
N VAL A 61 34.05 -5.50 -30.42
CA VAL A 61 33.93 -6.26 -31.68
C VAL A 61 32.45 -6.30 -32.08
N ALA A 62 32.11 -5.74 -33.24
CA ALA A 62 30.76 -5.76 -33.80
C ALA A 62 30.51 -6.99 -34.70
N GLY A 63 29.24 -7.33 -34.93
CA GLY A 63 28.83 -8.37 -35.88
C GLY A 63 27.34 -8.30 -36.22
N ASP A 64 27.00 -7.80 -37.40
CA ASP A 64 25.63 -7.77 -37.94
C ASP A 64 25.09 -9.18 -38.22
N LEU A 65 23.78 -9.40 -38.05
CA LEU A 65 22.96 -10.21 -38.97
C LEU A 65 21.45 -9.89 -38.87
N ALA A 66 20.86 -9.53 -40.01
CA ALA A 66 19.41 -9.53 -40.28
C ALA A 66 19.18 -9.38 -41.80
N PRO A 67 17.99 -9.70 -42.37
CA PRO A 67 16.98 -10.69 -41.95
C PRO A 67 16.70 -11.73 -43.06
N LEU A 68 15.87 -12.74 -42.78
CA LEU A 68 15.17 -13.55 -43.79
C LEU A 68 13.73 -13.81 -43.31
N GLY A 69 12.77 -13.88 -44.23
CA GLY A 69 11.34 -13.98 -43.92
C GLY A 69 10.60 -15.10 -44.67
N ASP A 70 9.35 -15.29 -44.26
CA ASP A 70 8.23 -16.05 -44.86
C ASP A 70 8.49 -17.45 -45.44
N LEU A 71 7.81 -18.45 -44.83
CA LEU A 71 6.96 -19.40 -45.57
C LEU A 71 5.91 -20.05 -44.63
N LEU A 72 4.63 -19.74 -44.87
CA LEU A 72 3.46 -20.50 -44.40
C LEU A 72 3.26 -21.77 -45.25
N PRO A 73 2.41 -22.78 -44.90
CA PRO A 73 1.25 -22.70 -44.00
C PRO A 73 1.02 -23.89 -43.02
N GLY A 74 0.02 -23.75 -42.14
CA GLY A 74 -0.56 -24.85 -41.37
C GLY A 74 -1.70 -24.37 -40.44
N ASP A 75 -2.91 -24.91 -40.63
CA ASP A 75 -4.09 -24.63 -39.80
C ASP A 75 -4.16 -25.61 -38.61
N ALA A 76 -4.37 -25.09 -37.39
CA ALA A 76 -4.64 -25.87 -36.18
C ALA A 76 -5.21 -24.96 -35.06
N SER A 77 -6.53 -25.02 -34.87
CA SER A 77 -7.19 -24.46 -33.68
C SER A 77 -6.77 -25.21 -32.41
N LEU A 78 -6.43 -24.47 -31.34
CA LEU A 78 -6.26 -25.01 -29.99
C LEU A 78 -7.09 -24.20 -28.99
N ASP A 79 -8.18 -24.80 -28.51
CA ASP A 79 -8.98 -24.25 -27.43
C ASP A 79 -8.22 -24.30 -26.10
N VAL A 80 -8.22 -23.19 -25.36
CA VAL A 80 -7.68 -23.12 -24.00
C VAL A 80 -8.85 -23.21 -23.01
N VAL A 81 -8.90 -24.30 -22.25
CA VAL A 81 -9.92 -24.54 -21.22
C VAL A 81 -9.44 -23.95 -19.88
N PRO A 82 -10.26 -23.15 -19.16
CA PRO A 82 -9.92 -22.66 -17.82
C PRO A 82 -9.77 -23.78 -16.78
N LEU A 83 -8.90 -23.57 -15.80
CA LEU A 83 -8.63 -24.52 -14.71
C LEU A 83 -9.48 -24.19 -13.46
N ASP A 84 -10.79 -24.38 -13.55
CA ASP A 84 -11.71 -24.21 -12.41
C ASP A 84 -12.31 -25.55 -11.96
N ALA A 85 -11.81 -26.11 -10.85
CA ALA A 85 -12.58 -26.97 -9.93
C ALA A 85 -11.72 -27.53 -8.77
N GLN A 86 -11.74 -26.85 -7.59
CA GLN A 86 -12.03 -27.45 -6.27
C GLN A 86 -11.68 -26.50 -5.10
N LEU A 87 -12.70 -25.99 -4.43
CA LEU A 87 -12.97 -26.24 -3.00
C LEU A 87 -14.34 -25.62 -2.66
N ASP A 88 -15.31 -26.45 -2.26
CA ASP A 88 -16.70 -26.04 -1.98
C ASP A 88 -17.20 -26.77 -0.72
N ALA A 89 -17.61 -25.99 0.30
CA ALA A 89 -17.87 -26.50 1.65
C ALA A 89 -18.89 -25.67 2.48
N ARG A 90 -20.12 -25.55 1.97
CA ARG A 90 -21.38 -25.46 2.76
C ARG A 90 -21.43 -24.62 4.06
N ALA A 91 -22.21 -23.53 4.02
CA ALA A 91 -22.96 -23.02 5.17
C ALA A 91 -24.48 -23.34 5.03
N PRO A 92 -25.26 -23.44 6.13
CA PRO A 92 -26.67 -23.85 6.07
C PRO A 92 -27.68 -22.69 5.90
N ASP A 93 -28.89 -23.06 5.47
CA ASP A 93 -30.09 -22.21 5.39
C ASP A 93 -30.50 -21.66 6.77
N ALA A 94 -30.75 -20.34 6.83
CA ALA A 94 -31.33 -19.64 7.96
C ALA A 94 -32.34 -18.59 7.46
N SER A 95 -33.58 -19.00 7.23
CA SER A 95 -34.68 -18.14 6.85
C SER A 95 -35.26 -17.38 8.05
N LEU A 96 -35.29 -16.04 7.98
CA LEU A 96 -36.06 -15.18 8.88
C LEU A 96 -36.85 -14.14 8.09
N ASP A 97 -38.18 -14.27 8.14
CA ASP A 97 -39.15 -13.25 7.77
C ASP A 97 -39.41 -12.35 8.99
N GLY A 98 -39.55 -11.03 8.78
CA GLY A 98 -39.51 -10.06 9.87
C GLY A 98 -39.64 -8.61 9.41
N THR A 99 -40.87 -8.18 9.10
CA THR A 99 -41.16 -6.80 8.72
C THR A 99 -41.05 -5.82 9.89
N GLY A 100 -40.44 -4.65 9.66
CA GLY A 100 -40.24 -3.61 10.67
C GLY A 100 -40.12 -2.21 10.04
N ASP A 101 -41.27 -1.59 9.78
CA ASP A 101 -41.39 -0.18 9.35
C ASP A 101 -41.32 0.75 10.57
N LEU A 102 -40.39 1.72 10.58
CA LEU A 102 -40.50 2.99 11.31
C LEU A 102 -39.60 4.10 10.72
N GLY A 103 -40.22 5.24 10.38
CA GLY A 103 -39.84 6.53 10.96
C GLY A 103 -38.70 7.35 10.31
N ASP A 104 -39.02 8.06 9.24
CA ASP A 104 -38.26 9.24 8.77
C ASP A 104 -38.45 10.45 9.70
N THR A 105 -37.37 11.17 10.05
CA THR A 105 -37.36 12.64 10.26
C THR A 105 -35.93 13.17 10.44
N ALA A 106 -35.59 14.26 9.75
CA ALA A 106 -34.32 14.98 9.89
C ALA A 106 -34.53 16.45 10.27
N GLU A 107 -33.77 16.95 11.26
CA GLU A 107 -33.64 18.39 11.55
C GLU A 107 -32.21 18.75 11.99
N THR A 108 -31.63 19.78 11.38
CA THR A 108 -30.43 20.54 11.78
C THR A 108 -30.52 21.94 11.12
N PRO A 109 -29.67 22.95 11.44
CA PRO A 109 -28.90 23.19 12.66
C PRO A 109 -29.22 24.58 13.28
N ASP A 110 -28.57 24.95 14.41
CA ASP A 110 -27.90 26.26 14.61
C ASP A 110 -27.41 26.42 16.07
N GLY A 111 -26.28 27.12 16.30
CA GLY A 111 -25.96 27.66 17.63
C GLY A 111 -24.48 27.65 18.10
N ALA A 112 -23.71 28.65 17.68
CA ALA A 112 -22.53 29.17 18.38
C ALA A 112 -22.69 30.70 18.56
N PRO A 113 -21.90 31.45 19.37
CA PRO A 113 -20.69 31.04 20.11
C PRO A 113 -20.60 31.57 21.57
N SER A 114 -19.57 31.16 22.30
CA SER A 114 -18.65 32.03 23.06
C SER A 114 -17.61 31.15 23.78
N GLY A 115 -16.47 31.74 24.18
CA GLY A 115 -15.39 30.99 24.82
C GLY A 115 -14.89 31.67 26.09
N ASP A 116 -14.25 30.87 26.94
CA ASP A 116 -13.44 31.30 28.08
C ASP A 116 -12.14 30.48 28.11
N LEU A 117 -11.08 31.04 28.69
CA LEU A 117 -9.79 30.36 28.82
C LEU A 117 -9.83 29.41 30.03
N VAL A 118 -9.65 28.12 29.78
CA VAL A 118 -9.59 27.08 30.84
C VAL A 118 -8.14 26.76 31.21
N ASP A 119 -7.94 26.46 32.49
CA ASP A 119 -6.65 26.25 33.14
C ASP A 119 -5.93 24.99 32.63
N VAL A 120 -4.60 25.03 32.53
CA VAL A 120 -3.76 23.90 32.11
C VAL A 120 -3.36 23.05 33.32
N GLY A 121 -4.37 22.35 33.87
CA GLY A 121 -4.19 21.23 34.79
C GLY A 121 -4.13 19.89 34.06
N ASP A 122 -3.46 18.90 34.65
CA ASP A 122 -3.16 17.60 34.03
C ASP A 122 -4.42 16.84 33.57
N ALA A 123 -4.64 16.76 32.26
CA ALA A 123 -5.69 15.97 31.64
C ALA A 123 -5.10 14.71 30.99
N GLU A 124 -5.16 13.58 31.70
CA GLU A 124 -4.77 12.25 31.20
C GLU A 124 -5.95 11.48 30.57
N ASP A 125 -7.20 11.86 30.90
CA ASP A 125 -8.45 11.26 30.45
C ASP A 125 -9.10 12.01 29.24
N ASP A 126 -10.19 11.46 28.70
CA ASP A 126 -11.06 11.99 27.63
C ASP A 126 -10.46 12.08 26.21
N LEU A 127 -9.80 11.00 25.77
CA LEU A 127 -9.83 10.55 24.37
C LEU A 127 -10.17 9.05 24.37
N ASP A 128 -11.15 8.62 23.57
CA ASP A 128 -11.80 7.29 23.64
C ASP A 128 -10.80 6.13 23.91
N GLU A 129 -10.77 5.65 25.17
CA GLU A 129 -10.31 4.28 25.40
C GLU A 129 -11.31 3.33 24.74
N PRO A 130 -10.87 2.17 24.22
CA PRO A 130 -11.76 1.18 23.65
C PRO A 130 -12.85 0.75 24.64
N ASP A 131 -14.02 0.33 24.15
CA ASP A 131 -15.12 -0.15 25.01
C ASP A 131 -14.80 -1.52 25.63
N THR A 132 -13.96 -1.50 26.67
CA THR A 132 -13.64 -2.66 27.49
C THR A 132 -14.76 -3.02 28.47
N SER A 133 -15.94 -2.38 28.41
CA SER A 133 -17.05 -2.65 29.36
C SER A 133 -17.62 -4.07 29.23
N SER A 134 -17.40 -4.71 28.08
CA SER A 134 -17.72 -6.12 27.83
C SER A 134 -16.77 -7.12 28.51
N GLY A 135 -15.55 -6.67 28.89
CA GLY A 135 -14.44 -7.52 29.30
C GLY A 135 -13.84 -8.41 28.19
N GLN A 136 -14.43 -8.41 26.99
CA GLN A 136 -13.94 -9.12 25.81
C GLN A 136 -12.96 -8.22 25.01
N ILE A 137 -12.02 -8.87 24.33
CA ILE A 137 -11.13 -8.24 23.36
C ILE A 137 -11.81 -8.30 21.99
N GLY A 138 -12.05 -7.16 21.35
CA GLY A 138 -12.60 -7.06 19.99
C GLY A 138 -11.51 -7.10 18.91
N HIS A 139 -10.28 -6.69 19.25
CA HIS A 139 -9.13 -6.76 18.34
C HIS A 139 -7.84 -7.13 19.10
N LEU A 140 -7.28 -8.30 18.79
CA LEU A 140 -5.99 -8.74 19.32
C LEU A 140 -4.90 -8.56 18.25
N GLN A 141 -3.80 -7.92 18.61
CA GLN A 141 -2.62 -7.76 17.75
C GLN A 141 -1.42 -8.40 18.44
N ILE A 142 -0.74 -9.31 17.74
CA ILE A 142 0.51 -9.95 18.18
C ILE A 142 1.62 -9.44 17.27
N VAL A 143 2.68 -8.91 17.86
CA VAL A 143 3.82 -8.33 17.14
C VAL A 143 5.08 -9.13 17.48
N VAL A 144 5.84 -9.56 16.47
CA VAL A 144 7.07 -10.35 16.68
C VAL A 144 8.22 -9.70 15.92
N ARG A 145 9.40 -9.57 16.55
CA ARG A 145 10.64 -9.21 15.85
C ARG A 145 11.57 -10.40 15.75
N THR A 146 11.76 -10.92 14.54
CA THR A 146 12.64 -12.07 14.27
C THR A 146 14.12 -11.68 14.37
N SER A 147 14.99 -12.62 14.77
CA SER A 147 16.44 -12.39 14.85
C SER A 147 17.10 -12.27 13.47
N THR A 148 18.20 -11.52 13.38
CA THR A 148 19.02 -11.40 12.16
C THR A 148 19.97 -12.59 11.94
N LEU A 149 19.95 -13.61 12.81
CA LEU A 149 20.81 -14.80 12.68
C LEU A 149 20.24 -15.76 11.61
N PRO A 150 21.08 -16.46 10.82
CA PRO A 150 20.59 -17.43 9.84
C PRO A 150 19.62 -18.46 10.42
N ASN A 151 18.59 -18.80 9.61
CA ASN A 151 17.51 -19.72 9.94
C ASN A 151 16.64 -19.31 11.14
N SER A 152 16.66 -18.03 11.54
CA SER A 152 15.76 -17.52 12.59
C SER A 152 14.33 -17.28 12.11
N ASN A 153 14.13 -17.26 10.79
CA ASN A 153 12.88 -16.97 10.08
C ASN A 153 12.12 -18.23 9.64
N THR A 154 12.51 -19.40 10.16
CA THR A 154 12.01 -20.69 9.65
C THR A 154 11.65 -21.65 10.77
N ASP A 155 10.36 -21.89 10.89
CA ASP A 155 9.74 -23.22 11.05
C ASP A 155 8.28 -23.10 10.53
N ASN A 156 7.36 -24.04 10.81
CA ASN A 156 5.95 -23.93 10.41
C ASN A 156 5.03 -24.16 11.62
N ASN A 157 3.82 -23.59 11.60
CA ASN A 157 2.85 -23.62 12.70
C ASN A 157 3.39 -23.06 14.04
N GLN A 158 3.96 -21.85 14.05
CA GLN A 158 4.26 -21.16 15.31
C GLN A 158 2.95 -20.73 15.95
N GLN A 159 2.83 -20.94 17.26
CA GLN A 159 1.68 -20.49 18.04
C GLN A 159 2.15 -19.62 19.20
N LEU A 160 1.46 -18.49 19.39
CA LEU A 160 1.42 -17.83 20.69
C LEU A 160 0.10 -18.21 21.37
N CYS A 161 0.18 -18.82 22.55
CA CYS A 161 -0.97 -18.99 23.43
C CYS A 161 -0.97 -17.91 24.51
N LEU A 162 -2.16 -17.37 24.76
CA LEU A 162 -2.43 -16.39 25.82
C LEU A 162 -3.15 -17.03 27.02
N ALA A 163 -3.70 -18.23 26.83
CA ALA A 163 -4.21 -19.10 27.89
C ALA A 163 -4.02 -20.57 27.49
N ALA A 164 -4.23 -21.50 28.43
CA ALA A 164 -3.93 -22.92 28.26
C ALA A 164 -4.53 -23.61 27.01
N ASP A 165 -5.71 -23.19 26.54
CA ASP A 165 -6.37 -23.67 25.32
C ASP A 165 -6.60 -22.57 24.27
N ARG A 166 -6.09 -21.34 24.49
CA ARG A 166 -6.28 -20.17 23.63
C ARG A 166 -4.99 -19.82 22.90
N CYS A 167 -4.80 -20.43 21.74
CA CYS A 167 -3.61 -20.29 20.89
C CYS A 167 -3.92 -19.67 19.53
N PHE A 168 -3.04 -18.78 19.08
CA PHE A 168 -3.13 -18.04 17.84
C PHE A 168 -1.98 -18.47 16.93
N GLU A 169 -2.31 -18.96 15.72
CA GLU A 169 -1.32 -19.30 14.70
C GLU A 169 -0.65 -18.00 14.21
N LEU A 170 0.68 -17.97 14.22
CA LEU A 170 1.51 -16.90 13.66
C LEU A 170 2.10 -17.29 12.29
N ASP A 171 1.73 -18.47 11.78
CA ASP A 171 2.05 -18.94 10.44
C ASP A 171 0.94 -18.54 9.46
N ASN A 172 1.18 -17.53 8.62
CA ASN A 172 0.27 -17.17 7.54
C ASN A 172 1.03 -16.71 6.28
N LEU A 173 1.39 -17.71 5.46
CA LEU A 173 2.08 -17.61 4.16
C LEU A 173 1.50 -16.59 3.15
N ALA A 174 0.37 -15.94 3.45
CA ALA A 174 -0.24 -14.89 2.66
C ALA A 174 0.20 -13.46 3.06
N TYR A 175 0.74 -13.25 4.26
CA TYR A 175 1.16 -11.93 4.78
C TYR A 175 2.20 -11.97 5.92
N ASN A 176 2.83 -13.10 6.21
CA ASN A 176 4.10 -13.15 6.92
C ASN A 176 5.23 -13.57 5.96
N ASP A 177 6.47 -13.27 6.35
CA ASP A 177 7.67 -13.83 5.75
C ASP A 177 8.76 -14.15 6.79
N PHE A 178 8.55 -13.72 8.04
CA PHE A 178 9.51 -13.77 9.15
C PHE A 178 10.90 -13.22 8.80
N GLU A 179 11.05 -12.40 7.74
CA GLU A 179 12.33 -11.93 7.16
C GLU A 179 13.34 -11.55 8.27
N LEU A 180 14.59 -12.01 8.13
CA LEU A 180 15.60 -11.94 9.19
C LEU A 180 15.85 -10.51 9.71
N GLY A 181 15.33 -10.20 10.90
CA GLY A 181 15.42 -8.87 11.54
C GLY A 181 14.17 -7.99 11.41
N GLN A 182 13.16 -8.40 10.63
CA GLN A 182 11.91 -7.65 10.46
C GLN A 182 10.98 -7.80 11.66
N VAL A 183 9.87 -7.07 11.61
CA VAL A 183 8.79 -7.08 12.60
C VAL A 183 7.48 -7.53 11.94
N ASP A 184 7.13 -8.79 12.11
CA ASP A 184 5.85 -9.38 11.72
C ASP A 184 4.72 -8.93 12.67
N HIS A 185 3.49 -8.98 12.20
CA HIS A 185 2.33 -8.42 12.90
C HIS A 185 1.06 -9.16 12.50
N PHE A 186 0.37 -9.72 13.48
CA PHE A 186 -0.76 -10.62 13.32
C PHE A 186 -1.98 -9.99 13.98
N ASP A 187 -2.94 -9.56 13.16
CA ASP A 187 -4.16 -8.87 13.58
C ASP A 187 -5.34 -9.87 13.57
N PHE A 188 -6.05 -10.01 14.69
CA PHE A 188 -7.18 -10.93 14.90
C PHE A 188 -8.40 -10.15 15.40
N VAL A 189 -9.46 -10.12 14.59
CA VAL A 189 -10.76 -9.50 14.93
C VAL A 189 -11.64 -10.52 15.66
N ASP A 190 -12.37 -10.06 16.68
CA ASP A 190 -13.22 -10.86 17.57
C ASP A 190 -12.58 -12.21 17.98
N PRO A 191 -11.38 -12.20 18.60
CA PRO A 191 -10.67 -13.42 19.03
C PRO A 191 -11.45 -14.28 20.04
N GLY A 192 -12.58 -13.79 20.55
CA GLY A 192 -13.44 -14.46 21.54
C GLY A 192 -12.73 -14.68 22.87
N LEU A 193 -11.81 -13.78 23.23
CA LEU A 193 -10.92 -13.88 24.37
C LEU A 193 -11.16 -12.67 25.27
N SER A 194 -11.29 -12.88 26.58
CA SER A 194 -11.39 -11.80 27.57
C SER A 194 -10.02 -11.37 28.09
N TYR A 195 -9.97 -10.14 28.63
CA TYR A 195 -8.80 -9.64 29.35
C TYR A 195 -8.45 -10.47 30.59
N GLU A 196 -9.43 -11.15 31.21
CA GLU A 196 -9.24 -11.99 32.40
C GLU A 196 -8.76 -13.42 32.07
N GLU A 197 -8.92 -13.88 30.82
CA GLU A 197 -8.40 -15.19 30.37
C GLU A 197 -6.89 -15.19 30.10
N ILE A 198 -6.25 -14.03 29.97
CA ILE A 198 -4.81 -13.95 29.64
C ILE A 198 -3.96 -14.27 30.88
N ASP A 199 -3.59 -15.54 31.04
CA ASP A 199 -2.87 -16.07 32.21
C ASP A 199 -1.36 -16.27 31.99
N SER A 200 -0.91 -16.35 30.73
CA SER A 200 0.46 -16.71 30.37
C SER A 200 0.82 -16.27 28.94
N ILE A 201 2.10 -16.24 28.62
CA ILE A 201 2.61 -15.98 27.26
C ILE A 201 3.41 -17.20 26.82
N VAL A 202 2.77 -18.12 26.10
CA VAL A 202 3.39 -19.39 25.71
C VAL A 202 3.66 -19.43 24.21
N LEU A 203 4.94 -19.34 23.85
CA LEU A 203 5.42 -19.70 22.53
C LEU A 203 5.46 -21.23 22.38
N LYS A 204 5.08 -21.74 21.22
CA LYS A 204 5.38 -23.12 20.82
C LYS A 204 5.38 -23.31 19.32
N THR A 205 6.03 -24.37 18.86
CA THR A 205 5.93 -24.90 17.50
C THR A 205 5.29 -26.29 17.52
N THR A 206 4.70 -26.71 16.40
CA THR A 206 4.25 -28.10 16.21
C THR A 206 5.09 -28.87 15.19
N GLN A 207 5.97 -28.21 14.42
CA GLN A 207 6.87 -28.82 13.44
C GLN A 207 8.19 -28.02 13.32
N GLY A 208 9.19 -28.36 14.14
CA GLY A 208 10.43 -27.59 14.30
C GLY A 208 11.59 -28.03 13.41
N VAL A 209 11.36 -28.11 12.09
CA VAL A 209 12.36 -28.54 11.08
C VAL A 209 13.63 -27.67 11.10
N ASP A 210 13.47 -26.42 11.53
CA ASP A 210 14.50 -25.43 11.80
C ASP A 210 14.06 -24.49 12.96
N ALA A 211 14.68 -23.32 13.08
CA ALA A 211 15.06 -22.73 14.37
C ALA A 211 14.59 -21.28 14.59
N TRP A 212 13.28 -21.06 14.73
CA TRP A 212 12.70 -19.73 14.95
C TRP A 212 13.24 -19.02 16.21
N ARG A 213 13.66 -17.75 16.05
CA ARG A 213 14.27 -16.94 17.12
C ARG A 213 13.61 -15.57 17.25
N PRO A 214 12.49 -15.45 17.97
CA PRO A 214 11.92 -14.16 18.31
C PRO A 214 12.84 -13.41 19.30
N THR A 215 13.20 -12.17 18.95
CA THR A 215 13.97 -11.23 19.78
C THR A 215 13.09 -10.21 20.48
N CYS A 216 11.85 -10.05 20.03
CA CYS A 216 10.81 -9.34 20.76
C CYS A 216 9.44 -9.93 20.45
N ILE A 217 8.57 -9.96 21.47
CA ILE A 217 7.13 -10.20 21.31
C ILE A 217 6.36 -9.11 22.06
N ALA A 218 5.32 -8.57 21.44
CA ALA A 218 4.34 -7.72 22.08
C ALA A 218 2.93 -8.26 21.84
N VAL A 219 2.07 -8.13 22.85
CA VAL A 219 0.64 -8.48 22.78
C VAL A 219 -0.16 -7.23 23.12
N ILE A 220 -1.12 -6.91 22.25
CA ILE A 220 -1.87 -5.67 22.26
C ILE A 220 -3.35 -6.04 22.11
N ALA A 221 -4.20 -5.61 23.03
CA ALA A 221 -5.63 -5.86 23.00
C ALA A 221 -6.37 -4.52 22.87
N ASP A 222 -7.22 -4.40 21.84
CA ASP A 222 -7.94 -3.19 21.44
C ASP A 222 -7.02 -1.95 21.26
N GLY A 223 -5.72 -2.18 20.99
CA GLY A 223 -4.68 -1.15 20.93
C GLY A 223 -3.97 -0.85 22.25
N LYS A 224 -4.44 -1.40 23.38
CA LYS A 224 -3.79 -1.34 24.70
C LYS A 224 -2.65 -2.38 24.76
N LEU A 225 -1.40 -1.92 24.89
CA LEU A 225 -0.24 -2.81 25.06
C LEU A 225 -0.35 -3.59 26.38
N LEU A 226 -0.57 -4.91 26.32
CA LEU A 226 -0.70 -5.80 27.48
C LEU A 226 0.62 -6.42 27.91
N TYR A 227 1.42 -6.86 26.93
CA TYR A 227 2.73 -7.50 27.15
C TYR A 227 3.74 -6.96 26.14
N CYS A 228 5.01 -6.82 26.55
CA CYS A 228 6.14 -6.55 25.65
C CYS A 228 7.43 -7.10 26.27
N ASN A 229 8.08 -8.05 25.60
CA ASN A 229 9.36 -8.60 26.00
C ASN A 229 10.33 -8.59 24.82
N ASP A 230 11.31 -7.68 24.86
CA ASP A 230 12.42 -7.53 23.90
C ASP A 230 13.75 -8.10 24.42
N THR A 231 13.70 -8.83 25.54
CA THR A 231 14.86 -9.48 26.18
C THR A 231 14.95 -10.98 25.86
N LEU A 232 14.19 -11.43 24.87
CA LEU A 232 14.07 -12.83 24.48
C LEU A 232 15.40 -13.37 23.90
N THR A 233 15.87 -14.49 24.46
CA THR A 233 17.04 -15.25 23.98
C THR A 233 16.68 -16.70 23.66
N VAL A 234 15.43 -16.96 23.27
CA VAL A 234 14.93 -18.31 22.99
C VAL A 234 15.29 -18.75 21.56
N THR A 235 15.41 -20.06 21.35
CA THR A 235 15.31 -20.69 20.02
C THR A 235 14.23 -21.76 20.09
N ILE A 236 13.17 -21.56 19.33
CA ILE A 236 12.08 -22.51 19.15
C ILE A 236 12.45 -23.44 17.98
N GLY A 237 12.21 -24.74 18.13
CA GLY A 237 12.61 -25.75 17.12
C GLY A 237 12.70 -27.16 17.73
N ASP A 238 12.95 -28.19 16.90
CA ASP A 238 13.10 -29.58 17.36
C ASP A 238 14.55 -30.11 17.37
N ALA A 239 15.53 -29.28 16.95
CA ALA A 239 16.93 -29.68 16.90
C ALA A 239 17.66 -29.64 18.27
N SER A 240 18.89 -30.17 18.29
CA SER A 240 19.63 -30.39 19.53
C SER A 240 20.15 -29.08 20.14
N GLY A 241 19.47 -28.62 21.20
CA GLY A 241 19.76 -27.37 21.90
C GLY A 241 18.60 -26.37 21.88
N GLU A 242 17.50 -26.71 21.21
CA GLU A 242 16.32 -25.87 20.98
C GLU A 242 15.16 -26.35 21.89
N THR A 243 14.03 -25.64 21.88
CA THR A 243 12.84 -26.04 22.63
C THR A 243 11.58 -25.98 21.78
N LEU A 244 10.69 -26.97 21.93
CA LEU A 244 9.39 -26.95 21.26
C LEU A 244 8.44 -25.88 21.85
N SER A 245 8.72 -25.36 23.04
CA SER A 245 7.92 -24.33 23.70
C SER A 245 8.72 -23.52 24.74
N TRP A 246 8.28 -22.30 24.99
CA TRP A 246 8.78 -21.37 26.00
C TRP A 246 7.61 -20.60 26.61
N SER A 247 7.62 -20.34 27.93
CA SER A 247 6.60 -19.55 28.62
C SER A 247 7.19 -18.34 29.33
N ASP A 248 6.41 -17.26 29.38
CA ASP A 248 6.47 -16.25 30.43
C ASP A 248 5.23 -16.40 31.32
N ASP A 249 5.47 -16.64 32.61
CA ASP A 249 4.42 -16.78 33.63
C ASP A 249 3.98 -15.39 34.19
N ASP A 250 4.51 -14.30 33.62
CA ASP A 250 4.11 -12.91 33.86
C ASP A 250 3.55 -12.30 32.55
N PRO A 251 2.23 -12.48 32.26
CA PRO A 251 1.59 -11.89 31.09
C PRO A 251 1.49 -10.36 31.13
N THR A 252 1.92 -9.71 32.22
CA THR A 252 1.90 -8.25 32.36
C THR A 252 3.26 -7.60 32.08
N ARG A 253 4.32 -8.40 31.82
CA ARG A 253 5.69 -7.93 31.60
C ARG A 253 5.76 -6.94 30.44
N LYS A 254 6.37 -5.78 30.69
CA LYS A 254 6.67 -4.73 29.69
C LYS A 254 8.13 -4.27 29.85
N THR A 255 9.07 -4.97 29.21
CA THR A 255 10.47 -4.48 29.10
C THR A 255 10.59 -3.42 28.01
N CYS A 256 9.72 -3.49 26.99
CA CYS A 256 9.65 -2.58 25.86
C CYS A 256 8.32 -1.82 25.77
N LEU A 257 8.32 -0.75 24.97
CA LEU A 257 7.11 -0.01 24.58
C LEU A 257 6.58 -0.43 23.20
N SER A 258 7.37 -1.21 22.45
CA SER A 258 7.06 -1.77 21.13
C SER A 258 8.17 -2.75 20.73
N CYS A 259 7.89 -3.67 19.78
CA CYS A 259 8.94 -4.48 19.15
C CYS A 259 9.67 -3.80 17.99
N PHE A 260 9.19 -2.65 17.53
CA PHE A 260 9.91 -1.85 16.54
C PHE A 260 11.08 -1.08 17.19
N GLY A 261 12.20 -0.94 16.47
CA GLY A 261 13.38 -0.20 16.94
C GLY A 261 13.22 1.33 17.01
N SER A 262 12.00 1.84 16.83
CA SER A 262 11.64 3.26 16.82
C SER A 262 10.19 3.41 17.29
N PRO A 263 9.83 4.46 18.06
CA PRO A 263 8.44 4.71 18.46
C PRO A 263 7.52 5.07 17.29
N ILE A 264 8.09 5.48 16.15
CA ILE A 264 7.41 5.73 14.88
C ILE A 264 7.96 4.74 13.86
N THR A 265 7.07 3.97 13.23
CA THR A 265 7.39 2.80 12.41
C THR A 265 7.32 3.09 10.92
N HIS A 266 6.35 3.92 10.49
CA HIS A 266 6.15 4.27 9.09
C HIS A 266 5.82 5.77 8.96
N GLY A 267 6.21 6.35 7.82
CA GLY A 267 6.11 7.79 7.57
C GLY A 267 7.32 8.58 8.11
N PRO A 268 7.21 9.91 8.23
CA PRO A 268 6.01 10.71 7.94
C PRO A 268 5.59 10.64 6.46
N MET A 269 4.31 10.92 6.22
CA MET A 269 3.77 11.24 4.90
C MET A 269 3.10 12.61 4.95
N VAL A 270 3.44 13.49 4.01
CA VAL A 270 2.70 14.73 3.77
C VAL A 270 1.43 14.38 3.02
N GLY A 271 0.29 14.44 3.69
CA GLY A 271 -1.04 14.29 3.11
C GLY A 271 -1.58 15.62 2.55
N TYR A 272 -2.90 15.77 2.59
CA TYR A 272 -3.60 16.97 2.14
C TYR A 272 -2.95 18.26 2.66
N THR A 273 -2.65 19.16 1.73
CA THR A 273 -1.91 20.39 1.99
C THR A 273 -2.54 21.53 1.21
N THR A 274 -2.97 22.56 1.93
CA THR A 274 -3.57 23.78 1.37
C THR A 274 -2.53 24.90 1.30
N SER A 275 -2.98 26.14 1.11
CA SER A 275 -2.14 27.33 1.24
C SER A 275 -1.83 27.71 2.71
N THR A 276 -2.56 27.18 3.70
CA THR A 276 -2.41 27.55 5.11
C THR A 276 -2.42 26.38 6.10
N THR A 277 -2.64 25.15 5.63
CA THR A 277 -2.64 23.92 6.43
C THR A 277 -1.89 22.78 5.73
N SER A 278 -1.40 21.80 6.49
CA SER A 278 -0.81 20.56 5.95
C SER A 278 -0.99 19.41 6.94
N THR A 279 -1.48 18.26 6.47
CA THR A 279 -1.72 17.07 7.28
C THR A 279 -0.52 16.13 7.20
N ILE A 280 0.08 15.79 8.34
CA ILE A 280 1.16 14.79 8.44
C ILE A 280 0.58 13.48 8.95
N TRP A 281 0.70 12.41 8.16
CA TRP A 281 0.37 11.03 8.55
C TRP A 281 1.60 10.28 9.06
N PHE A 282 1.41 9.38 10.02
CA PHE A 282 2.43 8.45 10.50
C PHE A 282 1.81 7.16 11.04
N ARG A 283 2.63 6.11 11.23
CA ARG A 283 2.29 4.94 12.05
C ARG A 283 3.23 4.85 13.26
N GLY A 284 2.69 4.73 14.46
CA GLY A 284 3.42 4.46 15.69
C GLY A 284 3.91 3.00 15.78
N GLY A 285 4.64 2.68 16.84
CA GLY A 285 4.88 1.31 17.31
C GLY A 285 3.96 0.88 18.45
N SER A 286 3.24 1.84 19.03
CA SER A 286 2.26 1.74 20.12
C SER A 286 1.63 3.13 20.33
N SER A 287 0.67 3.28 21.25
CA SER A 287 -0.06 4.55 21.54
C SER A 287 0.77 5.65 22.23
N LEU A 288 2.08 5.73 21.98
CA LEU A 288 2.92 6.82 22.44
C LEU A 288 2.50 8.13 21.77
N GLY A 289 2.38 9.19 22.57
CA GLY A 289 2.09 10.52 22.05
C GLY A 289 3.18 11.03 21.10
N VAL A 290 2.78 11.40 19.88
CA VAL A 290 3.64 11.96 18.84
C VAL A 290 3.22 13.40 18.55
N ARG A 291 4.18 14.29 18.32
CA ARG A 291 3.95 15.64 17.77
C ARG A 291 4.81 15.89 16.55
N VAL A 292 4.43 16.86 15.73
CA VAL A 292 5.30 17.45 14.72
C VAL A 292 6.02 18.64 15.35
N VAL A 293 7.33 18.72 15.17
CA VAL A 293 8.14 19.92 15.39
C VAL A 293 8.54 20.49 14.03
N TYR A 294 8.31 21.78 13.79
CA TYR A 294 8.43 22.38 12.45
C TYR A 294 8.87 23.84 12.47
N GLY A 295 9.29 24.37 11.31
CA GLY A 295 9.72 25.77 11.14
C GLY A 295 10.09 26.11 9.70
N GLU A 296 10.42 27.37 9.42
CA GLU A 296 10.79 27.83 8.06
C GLU A 296 12.26 27.54 7.69
N SER A 297 13.04 26.94 8.61
CA SER A 297 14.43 26.52 8.38
C SER A 297 14.71 25.14 8.97
N ALA A 298 15.55 24.34 8.30
CA ALA A 298 15.99 23.04 8.83
C ALA A 298 16.76 23.20 10.17
N ASP A 299 17.49 24.29 10.34
CA ASP A 299 18.27 24.58 11.55
C ASP A 299 17.40 25.12 12.72
N THR A 300 16.11 25.38 12.50
CA THR A 300 15.24 26.02 13.50
C THR A 300 13.79 25.55 13.33
N LEU A 301 13.43 24.54 14.13
CA LEU A 301 12.08 24.02 14.26
C LEU A 301 11.45 24.61 15.54
N ASP A 302 10.97 25.84 15.43
CA ASP A 302 10.47 26.69 16.53
C ASP A 302 8.95 26.58 16.78
N HIS A 303 8.21 25.94 15.88
CA HIS A 303 6.81 25.58 16.06
C HIS A 303 6.62 24.11 16.47
N GLN A 304 5.52 23.81 17.15
CA GLN A 304 5.13 22.46 17.56
C GLN A 304 3.62 22.28 17.38
N SER A 305 3.19 21.09 16.95
CA SER A 305 1.77 20.70 16.95
C SER A 305 1.31 20.29 18.37
N PRO A 306 -0.01 20.15 18.59
CA PRO A 306 -0.52 19.28 19.64
C PRO A 306 0.06 17.86 19.55
N VAL A 307 0.01 17.14 20.67
CA VAL A 307 0.38 15.72 20.74
C VAL A 307 -0.82 14.86 20.36
N VAL A 308 -0.63 13.86 19.49
CA VAL A 308 -1.64 12.87 19.11
C VAL A 308 -1.15 11.48 19.52
N LYS A 309 -2.00 10.73 20.25
CA LYS A 309 -1.80 9.30 20.57
C LYS A 309 -2.41 8.48 19.42
N PRO A 310 -1.65 7.64 18.68
CA PRO A 310 -2.22 6.73 17.70
C PRO A 310 -2.91 5.54 18.38
N LEU A 311 -3.99 5.02 17.80
CA LEU A 311 -4.78 3.91 18.39
C LEU A 311 -4.54 2.60 17.62
N GLY A 312 -4.47 1.46 18.32
CA GLY A 312 -4.24 0.15 17.66
C GLY A 312 -5.45 -0.38 16.88
N THR A 313 -6.66 0.09 17.23
CA THR A 313 -7.87 -0.03 16.39
C THR A 313 -7.69 0.60 15.00
N ASP A 314 -6.87 1.64 14.90
CA ASP A 314 -6.42 2.26 13.66
C ASP A 314 -5.02 1.82 13.23
N ASP A 315 -4.60 0.61 13.62
CA ASP A 315 -3.30 0.02 13.30
C ASP A 315 -2.12 0.92 13.72
N PHE A 316 -2.28 1.66 14.81
CA PHE A 316 -1.37 2.73 15.25
C PHE A 316 -1.07 3.81 14.20
N THR A 317 -1.91 3.96 13.18
CA THR A 317 -1.85 5.12 12.29
C THR A 317 -2.48 6.33 12.96
N ALA A 318 -2.03 7.52 12.59
CA ALA A 318 -2.62 8.78 13.02
C ALA A 318 -2.27 9.92 12.05
N ARG A 319 -2.98 11.03 12.20
CA ARG A 319 -2.76 12.28 11.44
C ARG A 319 -2.62 13.46 12.39
N ILE A 320 -1.76 14.40 12.02
CA ILE A 320 -1.56 15.68 12.72
C ILE A 320 -1.76 16.79 11.68
N GLU A 321 -2.72 17.69 11.89
CA GLU A 321 -2.84 18.90 11.08
C GLU A 321 -1.90 20.00 11.61
N LEU A 322 -1.15 20.61 10.69
CA LEU A 322 -0.39 21.83 10.92
C LEU A 322 -1.21 23.02 10.42
N GLY A 323 -1.55 23.95 11.31
CA GLY A 323 -2.31 25.16 10.98
C GLY A 323 -1.46 26.43 10.94
N GLY A 324 -2.02 27.51 10.36
CA GLY A 324 -1.41 28.84 10.35
C GLY A 324 -0.18 29.00 9.46
N LEU A 325 0.01 28.09 8.49
CA LEU A 325 1.14 28.11 7.57
C LEU A 325 1.03 29.27 6.57
N LYS A 326 2.17 29.74 6.05
CA LYS A 326 2.23 30.73 4.97
C LYS A 326 1.99 30.04 3.61
N PRO A 327 1.27 30.67 2.65
CA PRO A 327 1.13 30.15 1.28
C PRO A 327 2.46 30.07 0.51
N GLY A 328 2.55 29.12 -0.42
CA GLY A 328 3.70 28.94 -1.32
C GLY A 328 5.06 28.79 -0.63
N THR A 329 5.06 28.31 0.62
CA THR A 329 6.21 28.35 1.53
C THR A 329 6.67 26.93 1.85
N ARG A 330 7.99 26.72 1.93
CA ARG A 330 8.57 25.48 2.42
C ARG A 330 8.64 25.52 3.95
N TYR A 331 8.14 24.48 4.60
CA TYR A 331 8.37 24.23 6.02
C TYR A 331 9.23 22.98 6.17
N TYR A 332 10.18 23.02 7.10
CA TYR A 332 10.96 21.86 7.54
C TYR A 332 10.30 21.27 8.78
N TYR A 333 10.35 19.94 8.94
CA TYR A 333 9.71 19.27 10.06
C TYR A 333 10.37 17.93 10.43
N GLN A 334 10.10 17.49 11.66
CA GLN A 334 10.33 16.13 12.16
C GLN A 334 9.12 15.71 12.99
N LEU A 335 8.82 14.41 13.05
CA LEU A 335 7.99 13.84 14.10
C LEU A 335 8.86 13.69 15.36
N GLU A 336 8.27 13.87 16.54
CA GLU A 336 8.92 13.70 17.84
C GLU A 336 8.03 12.87 18.77
N ALA A 337 8.58 11.76 19.29
CA ALA A 337 7.90 10.81 20.16
C ALA A 337 8.87 10.28 21.22
N ALA A 338 8.50 10.30 22.49
CA ALA A 338 9.38 9.92 23.62
C ALA A 338 10.78 10.59 23.61
N GLY A 339 10.89 11.81 23.05
CA GLY A 339 12.16 12.54 22.88
C GLY A 339 13.03 12.09 21.69
N ILE A 340 12.61 11.07 20.95
CA ILE A 340 13.26 10.62 19.70
C ILE A 340 12.62 11.37 18.52
N ARG A 341 13.44 11.80 17.55
CA ARG A 341 12.98 12.47 16.32
C ARG A 341 13.12 11.59 15.09
N VAL A 342 12.08 11.57 14.25
CA VAL A 342 11.98 10.76 13.04
C VAL A 342 11.45 11.60 11.87
N PRO A 343 12.10 11.60 10.69
CA PRO A 343 13.43 11.05 10.42
C PRO A 343 14.53 11.83 11.17
N ALA A 344 15.75 11.27 11.22
CA ALA A 344 16.84 11.78 12.06
C ALA A 344 17.31 13.20 11.67
N ALA A 345 17.16 13.59 10.41
CA ALA A 345 17.32 14.96 9.92
C ALA A 345 15.95 15.51 9.46
N PRO A 346 15.71 16.83 9.51
CA PRO A 346 14.44 17.42 9.07
C PRO A 346 14.15 17.18 7.58
N VAL A 347 12.95 16.67 7.30
CA VAL A 347 12.34 16.66 5.95
C VAL A 347 11.58 17.98 5.73
N SER A 348 10.99 18.19 4.55
CA SER A 348 10.30 19.45 4.24
C SER A 348 9.06 19.28 3.36
N LEU A 349 8.00 20.02 3.66
CA LEU A 349 6.74 20.11 2.90
C LEU A 349 6.61 21.48 2.18
N ARG A 350 5.67 21.60 1.24
CA ARG A 350 5.36 22.87 0.53
C ARG A 350 3.86 23.16 0.52
N THR A 351 3.46 24.28 1.11
CA THR A 351 2.07 24.77 1.01
C THR A 351 1.74 25.25 -0.39
N ALA A 352 0.46 25.16 -0.76
CA ALA A 352 -0.04 25.66 -2.02
C ALA A 352 0.13 27.20 -2.15
N PRO A 353 0.31 27.75 -3.35
CA PRO A 353 0.12 29.18 -3.57
C PRO A 353 -1.35 29.56 -3.28
N ALA A 354 -1.59 30.79 -2.83
CA ALA A 354 -2.94 31.27 -2.46
C ALA A 354 -3.85 31.60 -3.67
N GLY A 355 -3.62 30.96 -4.82
CA GLY A 355 -4.26 31.25 -6.11
C GLY A 355 -3.29 30.97 -7.26
N LYS A 356 -3.31 31.83 -8.29
CA LYS A 356 -2.46 31.68 -9.49
C LYS A 356 -0.98 31.53 -9.16
N GLY A 357 -0.32 30.59 -9.84
CA GLY A 357 1.09 30.24 -9.59
C GLY A 357 1.61 29.15 -10.54
N THR A 358 2.80 28.66 -10.22
CA THR A 358 3.47 27.57 -10.94
C THR A 358 3.76 26.42 -9.98
N PHE A 359 3.38 25.19 -10.32
CA PHE A 359 3.63 24.00 -9.49
C PHE A 359 3.66 22.73 -10.34
N ARG A 360 4.12 21.62 -9.74
CA ARG A 360 4.27 20.31 -10.41
C ARG A 360 3.44 19.23 -9.73
N VAL A 361 2.79 18.39 -10.53
CA VAL A 361 2.05 17.20 -10.08
C VAL A 361 2.66 15.99 -10.77
N ALA A 362 3.25 15.07 -10.01
CA ALA A 362 3.56 13.73 -10.50
C ALA A 362 2.33 12.83 -10.31
N PHE A 363 2.10 11.90 -11.22
CA PHE A 363 0.99 10.96 -11.12
C PHE A 363 1.28 9.61 -11.77
N GLY A 364 0.58 8.57 -11.32
CA GLY A 364 0.56 7.25 -11.93
C GLY A 364 -0.13 6.21 -11.04
N SER A 365 -0.15 4.96 -11.48
CA SER A 365 -0.72 3.82 -10.75
C SER A 365 0.20 2.60 -10.80
N CYS A 366 -0.27 1.47 -10.27
CA CYS A 366 0.33 0.15 -10.45
C CYS A 366 1.73 0.05 -9.84
N ALA A 367 1.79 0.11 -8.51
CA ALA A 367 2.98 0.14 -7.68
C ALA A 367 3.15 -1.16 -6.86
N ASN A 368 3.56 -2.25 -7.51
CA ASN A 368 3.71 -3.55 -6.87
C ASN A 368 4.84 -3.60 -5.82
N TYR A 369 4.65 -4.37 -4.75
CA TYR A 369 5.37 -4.37 -3.45
C TYR A 369 6.87 -4.76 -3.48
N THR A 370 7.47 -4.84 -4.67
CA THR A 370 8.90 -5.07 -4.91
C THR A 370 9.72 -3.77 -4.79
N GLU A 371 11.01 -3.79 -5.11
CA GLU A 371 11.80 -2.55 -5.22
C GLU A 371 11.24 -1.61 -6.30
N GLN A 372 11.11 -0.32 -5.95
CA GLN A 372 10.51 0.73 -6.79
C GLN A 372 11.46 1.92 -6.94
N PRO A 373 12.61 1.77 -7.63
CA PRO A 373 13.56 2.88 -7.83
C PRO A 373 12.96 4.05 -8.63
N ILE A 374 11.83 3.84 -9.33
CA ILE A 374 11.07 4.89 -10.01
C ILE A 374 10.77 6.08 -9.08
N PHE A 375 10.55 5.86 -7.78
CA PHE A 375 10.19 6.93 -6.85
C PHE A 375 11.37 7.83 -6.47
N ASP A 376 12.62 7.38 -6.60
CA ASP A 376 13.79 8.28 -6.52
C ASP A 376 13.84 9.21 -7.78
N LEU A 377 13.40 8.74 -8.97
CA LEU A 377 13.23 9.60 -10.15
C LEU A 377 12.06 10.58 -9.99
N VAL A 378 10.90 10.12 -9.49
CA VAL A 378 9.76 11.00 -9.17
C VAL A 378 10.18 12.09 -8.18
N LYS A 379 10.94 11.74 -7.13
CA LYS A 379 11.51 12.72 -6.19
C LYS A 379 12.47 13.70 -6.88
N SER A 380 13.28 13.24 -7.83
CA SER A 380 14.20 14.10 -8.59
C SER A 380 13.50 15.12 -9.52
N ALA A 381 12.27 14.84 -9.95
CA ALA A 381 11.45 15.77 -10.75
C ALA A 381 10.89 16.96 -9.93
N ASP A 382 11.08 16.95 -8.61
CA ASP A 382 10.62 17.96 -7.64
C ASP A 382 9.10 18.27 -7.71
N PRO A 383 8.23 17.25 -7.61
CA PRO A 383 6.78 17.42 -7.53
C PRO A 383 6.37 18.16 -6.26
N HIS A 384 5.29 18.94 -6.37
CA HIS A 384 4.61 19.54 -5.22
C HIS A 384 3.51 18.60 -4.70
N ILE A 385 2.89 17.86 -5.63
CA ILE A 385 1.90 16.81 -5.38
C ILE A 385 2.34 15.51 -6.08
N LEU A 386 2.13 14.37 -5.42
CA LEU A 386 2.07 13.04 -5.99
C LEU A 386 0.62 12.55 -5.93
N LEU A 387 0.07 12.14 -7.07
CA LEU A 387 -1.22 11.46 -7.16
C LEU A 387 -1.01 9.97 -7.40
N MET A 388 -1.54 9.14 -6.51
CA MET A 388 -1.63 7.69 -6.69
C MET A 388 -3.01 7.35 -7.27
N LEU A 389 -3.03 6.80 -8.48
CA LEU A 389 -4.24 6.49 -9.25
C LEU A 389 -4.58 5.01 -9.12
N GLY A 390 -4.65 4.51 -7.89
CA GLY A 390 -4.85 3.10 -7.61
C GLY A 390 -3.65 2.19 -7.83
N ASP A 391 -3.89 0.91 -7.56
CA ASP A 391 -2.89 -0.15 -7.40
C ASP A 391 -1.67 0.29 -6.57
N ALA A 392 -1.90 0.99 -5.47
CA ALA A 392 -0.83 1.32 -4.52
C ALA A 392 -0.24 0.07 -3.83
N HIS A 393 -0.99 -1.04 -3.82
CA HIS A 393 -0.51 -2.37 -3.52
C HIS A 393 -1.32 -3.46 -4.26
N TYR A 394 -0.81 -4.70 -4.28
CA TYR A 394 -1.47 -5.85 -4.92
C TYR A 394 -2.08 -6.82 -3.92
N ALA A 395 -2.72 -6.30 -2.86
CA ALA A 395 -3.24 -7.09 -1.75
C ALA A 395 -4.29 -8.13 -2.17
N ASN A 396 -5.19 -7.77 -3.10
CA ASN A 396 -6.22 -8.66 -3.67
C ASN A 396 -7.04 -9.41 -2.61
N THR A 397 -7.63 -8.68 -1.66
CA THR A 397 -8.36 -9.29 -0.54
C THR A 397 -9.29 -8.28 0.15
N SER A 398 -10.30 -8.77 0.86
CA SER A 398 -11.06 -8.00 1.86
C SER A 398 -10.68 -8.36 3.31
N ASP A 399 -9.62 -9.14 3.53
CA ASP A 399 -9.04 -9.42 4.85
C ASP A 399 -8.34 -8.17 5.44
N PRO A 400 -8.78 -7.64 6.59
CA PRO A 400 -8.21 -6.40 7.16
C PRO A 400 -6.72 -6.52 7.48
N SER A 401 -6.27 -7.69 7.96
CA SER A 401 -4.91 -7.95 8.41
C SER A 401 -3.93 -7.91 7.24
N ARG A 402 -4.28 -8.60 6.15
CA ARG A 402 -3.54 -8.59 4.88
C ARG A 402 -3.57 -7.22 4.19
N LEU A 403 -4.72 -6.52 4.17
CA LEU A 403 -4.80 -5.14 3.66
C LEU A 403 -3.83 -4.21 4.41
N ASN A 404 -3.89 -4.20 5.74
CA ASN A 404 -2.96 -3.45 6.60
C ASN A 404 -1.50 -3.82 6.28
N PHE A 405 -1.15 -5.12 6.19
CA PHE A 405 0.21 -5.57 5.87
C PHE A 405 0.72 -5.01 4.53
N PHE A 406 -0.06 -5.12 3.45
CA PHE A 406 0.38 -4.62 2.14
C PHE A 406 0.56 -3.09 2.14
N TYR A 407 -0.25 -2.35 2.90
CA TYR A 407 0.00 -0.93 3.10
C TYR A 407 1.29 -0.67 3.89
N ARG A 408 1.54 -1.35 5.02
CA ARG A 408 2.80 -1.26 5.78
C ARG A 408 4.02 -1.55 4.89
N ARG A 409 3.97 -2.60 4.05
CA ARG A 409 5.06 -2.93 3.09
C ARG A 409 5.25 -1.81 2.07
N SER A 410 4.18 -1.22 1.50
CA SER A 410 4.30 -0.06 0.60
C SER A 410 5.02 1.13 1.26
N ARG A 411 4.66 1.44 2.51
CA ARG A 411 5.25 2.55 3.29
C ARG A 411 6.68 2.25 3.75
N SER A 412 7.14 1.00 3.66
CA SER A 412 8.51 0.57 3.97
C SER A 412 9.46 0.64 2.77
N ILE A 413 8.95 0.78 1.54
CA ILE A 413 9.79 0.85 0.33
C ILE A 413 10.57 2.17 0.34
N ALA A 414 11.89 2.10 0.56
CA ALA A 414 12.69 3.26 0.92
C ALA A 414 12.65 4.44 -0.10
N PRO A 415 12.64 4.24 -1.43
CA PRO A 415 12.39 5.32 -2.39
C PRO A 415 11.03 6.02 -2.21
N PHE A 416 9.96 5.24 -1.97
CA PHE A 416 8.61 5.78 -1.75
C PHE A 416 8.52 6.53 -0.41
N ALA A 417 9.06 5.96 0.67
CA ALA A 417 9.10 6.60 1.99
C ALA A 417 9.80 7.98 1.96
N LYS A 418 10.94 8.10 1.26
CA LYS A 418 11.65 9.39 1.06
C LYS A 418 10.84 10.40 0.24
N LEU A 419 9.99 9.94 -0.67
CA LEU A 419 9.18 10.78 -1.54
C LEU A 419 7.98 11.34 -0.77
N ILE A 420 7.17 10.47 -0.16
CA ILE A 420 5.96 10.86 0.57
C ILE A 420 6.25 11.71 1.82
N ALA A 421 7.45 11.60 2.40
CA ALA A 421 7.89 12.46 3.50
C ALA A 421 8.12 13.94 3.11
N GLU A 422 8.20 14.27 1.81
CA GLU A 422 8.48 15.63 1.32
C GLU A 422 7.47 16.15 0.27
N THR A 423 6.64 15.28 -0.31
CA THR A 423 5.66 15.62 -1.36
C THR A 423 4.24 15.36 -0.90
N THR A 424 3.33 16.32 -1.13
CA THR A 424 1.87 16.20 -0.88
C THR A 424 1.35 14.95 -1.60
N THR A 425 1.06 13.88 -0.89
CA THR A 425 0.66 12.60 -1.49
C THR A 425 -0.82 12.34 -1.22
N LEU A 426 -1.57 12.19 -2.31
CA LEU A 426 -3.02 11.99 -2.31
C LEU A 426 -3.36 10.80 -3.23
N ALA A 427 -4.39 10.03 -2.89
CA ALA A 427 -4.68 8.77 -3.55
C ALA A 427 -6.17 8.53 -3.82
N VAL A 428 -6.43 7.82 -4.91
CA VAL A 428 -7.62 6.97 -5.11
C VAL A 428 -7.15 5.51 -5.22
N TRP A 429 -8.08 4.55 -5.17
CA TRP A 429 -7.80 3.13 -5.41
C TRP A 429 -8.09 2.70 -6.85
N ASP A 430 -7.70 1.48 -7.17
CA ASP A 430 -8.29 0.65 -8.23
C ASP A 430 -8.51 -0.78 -7.65
N ASP A 431 -8.79 -1.81 -8.46
CA ASP A 431 -9.20 -3.15 -7.99
C ASP A 431 -8.24 -3.84 -7.01
N HIS A 432 -6.94 -3.72 -7.23
CA HIS A 432 -5.93 -4.41 -6.43
C HIS A 432 -5.74 -3.78 -5.03
N ASP A 433 -6.17 -2.53 -4.86
CA ASP A 433 -6.31 -1.83 -3.57
C ASP A 433 -7.67 -2.09 -2.89
N PHE A 434 -8.68 -2.52 -3.66
CA PHE A 434 -10.07 -2.70 -3.24
C PHE A 434 -10.30 -4.09 -2.62
N VAL A 435 -10.79 -5.07 -3.39
CA VAL A 435 -11.07 -6.44 -2.89
C VAL A 435 -10.38 -7.53 -3.74
N GLY A 436 -9.95 -7.21 -4.96
CA GLY A 436 -9.36 -8.18 -5.87
C GLY A 436 -9.51 -7.80 -7.34
N ASN A 437 -8.61 -8.33 -8.17
CA ASN A 437 -8.57 -8.15 -9.62
C ASN A 437 -9.95 -8.17 -10.29
N ASN A 438 -10.26 -7.12 -11.06
CA ASN A 438 -11.48 -6.89 -11.82
C ASN A 438 -12.79 -6.96 -10.99
N THR A 439 -12.75 -6.61 -9.70
CA THR A 439 -13.95 -6.64 -8.83
C THR A 439 -14.88 -5.44 -9.03
N LEU A 440 -16.16 -5.70 -8.78
CA LEU A 440 -17.28 -4.75 -8.83
C LEU A 440 -17.66 -4.28 -7.42
N GLY A 441 -18.45 -3.21 -7.33
CA GLY A 441 -18.99 -2.67 -6.07
C GLY A 441 -19.92 -3.61 -5.28
N THR A 442 -20.17 -4.82 -5.78
CA THR A 442 -20.89 -5.91 -5.10
C THR A 442 -19.95 -6.89 -4.36
N ALA A 443 -18.63 -6.65 -4.37
CA ALA A 443 -17.66 -7.51 -3.68
C ALA A 443 -17.83 -7.49 -2.15
N LEU A 444 -17.75 -8.66 -1.52
CA LEU A 444 -17.94 -8.82 -0.08
C LEU A 444 -16.74 -8.29 0.71
N GLY A 445 -17.00 -7.43 1.70
CA GLY A 445 -15.99 -6.84 2.56
C GLY A 445 -15.26 -5.64 1.95
N LYS A 446 -15.87 -4.96 0.96
CA LYS A 446 -15.37 -3.66 0.46
C LYS A 446 -15.34 -2.57 1.54
N GLU A 447 -16.12 -2.75 2.60
CA GLU A 447 -16.14 -1.93 3.80
C GLU A 447 -14.80 -2.03 4.56
N ASN A 448 -14.18 -3.22 4.59
CA ASN A 448 -12.84 -3.43 5.16
C ASN A 448 -11.77 -2.75 4.30
N ALA A 449 -11.89 -2.85 2.97
CA ALA A 449 -11.04 -2.14 2.03
C ALA A 449 -11.12 -0.62 2.25
N LEU A 450 -12.33 -0.08 2.38
CA LEU A 450 -12.55 1.35 2.66
C LEU A 450 -11.95 1.78 4.00
N ALA A 451 -12.06 0.95 5.04
CA ALA A 451 -11.44 1.20 6.33
C ALA A 451 -9.90 1.22 6.24
N ALA A 452 -9.30 0.23 5.58
CA ALA A 452 -7.84 0.17 5.39
C ALA A 452 -7.32 1.34 4.53
N PHE A 453 -8.01 1.68 3.43
CA PHE A 453 -7.66 2.81 2.58
C PHE A 453 -7.76 4.14 3.35
N LYS A 454 -8.86 4.34 4.11
CA LYS A 454 -9.01 5.50 5.00
C LYS A 454 -7.87 5.59 6.02
N ARG A 455 -7.46 4.48 6.61
CA ARG A 455 -6.39 4.40 7.62
C ARG A 455 -5.01 4.78 7.09
N TYR A 456 -4.68 4.36 5.87
CA TYR A 456 -3.34 4.51 5.30
C TYR A 456 -3.10 5.74 4.43
N TRP A 457 -4.16 6.47 4.05
CA TRP A 457 -4.06 7.73 3.31
C TRP A 457 -4.45 8.95 4.16
N ALA A 458 -4.09 10.12 3.68
CA ALA A 458 -4.38 11.40 4.32
C ALA A 458 -5.03 12.37 3.32
N ASN A 459 -6.07 11.87 2.66
CA ASN A 459 -6.95 12.63 1.79
C ASN A 459 -7.78 13.64 2.62
N PRO A 460 -8.27 14.74 2.02
CA PRO A 460 -9.08 15.74 2.74
C PRO A 460 -10.39 15.16 3.30
N PHE A 461 -11.05 14.27 2.56
CA PHE A 461 -12.25 13.55 2.95
C PHE A 461 -12.42 12.29 2.07
N TYR A 462 -13.50 11.53 2.30
CA TYR A 462 -13.72 10.20 1.70
C TYR A 462 -15.22 9.94 1.47
N GLY A 463 -15.71 10.23 0.27
CA GLY A 463 -17.12 10.14 -0.08
C GLY A 463 -17.93 11.36 0.37
N THR A 464 -19.24 11.21 0.54
CA THR A 464 -20.13 12.22 1.13
C THR A 464 -20.99 11.61 2.22
N ASP A 465 -21.66 12.43 3.03
CA ASP A 465 -22.61 11.94 4.04
C ASP A 465 -23.68 11.05 3.38
N GLY A 466 -23.87 9.85 3.91
CA GLY A 466 -24.75 8.82 3.35
C GLY A 466 -24.19 8.00 2.18
N ALA A 467 -23.12 8.45 1.51
CA ALA A 467 -22.51 7.78 0.35
C ALA A 467 -21.00 7.53 0.58
N PRO A 468 -20.60 6.35 1.10
CA PRO A 468 -19.21 6.05 1.40
C PRO A 468 -18.39 5.66 0.15
N GLY A 469 -17.13 6.11 0.11
CA GLY A 469 -16.13 5.69 -0.88
C GLY A 469 -14.86 6.55 -0.81
N VAL A 470 -14.08 6.56 -1.90
CA VAL A 470 -12.78 7.23 -2.03
C VAL A 470 -12.82 8.32 -3.12
N TRP A 471 -13.89 9.11 -3.17
CA TRP A 471 -13.92 10.34 -3.97
C TRP A 471 -13.85 11.59 -3.10
N TYR A 472 -13.24 12.64 -3.64
CA TYR A 472 -13.08 13.95 -3.00
C TYR A 472 -12.61 15.02 -4.00
N THR A 473 -12.75 16.29 -3.65
CA THR A 473 -12.12 17.41 -4.38
C THR A 473 -11.04 18.06 -3.54
N PHE A 474 -10.01 18.59 -4.19
CA PHE A 474 -9.08 19.53 -3.57
C PHE A 474 -8.57 20.57 -4.57
N THR A 475 -8.08 21.70 -4.07
CA THR A 475 -7.44 22.74 -4.89
C THR A 475 -5.96 22.90 -4.51
N TYR A 476 -5.13 23.21 -5.51
CA TYR A 476 -3.73 23.62 -5.30
C TYR A 476 -3.42 24.82 -6.20
N GLY A 477 -3.45 26.01 -5.60
CA GLY A 477 -3.39 27.26 -6.36
C GLY A 477 -4.69 27.57 -7.09
N ASP A 478 -4.65 27.58 -8.42
CA ASP A 478 -5.77 27.90 -9.33
C ASP A 478 -6.08 26.71 -10.25
N VAL A 479 -6.07 25.51 -9.66
CA VAL A 479 -6.41 24.22 -10.27
C VAL A 479 -7.18 23.41 -9.24
N GLU A 480 -8.26 22.76 -9.69
CA GLU A 480 -9.08 21.87 -8.88
C GLU A 480 -8.99 20.43 -9.39
N PHE A 481 -8.93 19.47 -8.46
CA PHE A 481 -8.71 18.05 -8.73
C PHE A 481 -9.91 17.26 -8.20
N PHE A 482 -10.68 16.67 -9.11
CA PHE A 482 -11.81 15.78 -8.84
C PHE A 482 -11.29 14.34 -8.82
N MET A 483 -10.96 13.87 -7.61
CA MET A 483 -10.46 12.53 -7.37
C MET A 483 -11.67 11.59 -7.28
N LEU A 484 -11.75 10.59 -8.14
CA LEU A 484 -12.89 9.69 -8.28
C LEU A 484 -12.60 8.31 -7.70
N ASP A 485 -13.55 7.80 -6.93
CA ASP A 485 -13.71 6.36 -6.74
C ASP A 485 -14.32 5.79 -8.02
N ASP A 486 -13.75 4.72 -8.55
CA ASP A 486 -14.37 3.99 -9.66
C ASP A 486 -14.59 2.50 -9.33
N ARG A 487 -14.56 2.10 -8.04
CA ARG A 487 -14.74 0.70 -7.59
C ARG A 487 -15.94 0.50 -6.67
N TYR A 488 -16.19 1.38 -5.70
CA TYR A 488 -17.15 1.10 -4.61
C TYR A 488 -18.59 0.88 -5.08
N TYR A 489 -18.98 1.53 -6.19
CA TYR A 489 -20.28 1.41 -6.84
C TYR A 489 -20.22 0.74 -8.24
N ARG A 490 -19.04 0.35 -8.73
CA ARG A 490 -18.83 -0.18 -10.09
C ARG A 490 -19.79 -1.34 -10.38
N GLY A 491 -20.54 -1.23 -11.48
CA GLY A 491 -21.49 -2.25 -11.94
C GLY A 491 -22.86 -2.21 -11.25
N ILE A 492 -23.02 -1.53 -10.10
CA ILE A 492 -24.34 -1.34 -9.47
C ILE A 492 -25.17 -0.45 -10.40
N ASP A 493 -26.36 -0.94 -10.76
CA ASP A 493 -27.26 -0.34 -11.77
C ASP A 493 -26.59 0.03 -13.12
N LYS A 494 -25.44 -0.62 -13.43
CA LYS A 494 -24.57 -0.34 -14.59
C LYS A 494 -23.88 1.03 -14.58
N SER A 495 -23.74 1.64 -13.41
CA SER A 495 -22.93 2.84 -13.16
C SER A 495 -21.46 2.47 -12.88
N MET A 496 -20.54 3.42 -13.10
CA MET A 496 -19.16 3.35 -12.61
C MET A 496 -19.07 3.98 -11.21
N LEU A 497 -19.62 5.19 -11.08
CA LEU A 497 -19.48 6.05 -9.89
C LEU A 497 -20.58 5.84 -8.84
N GLY A 498 -21.74 5.33 -9.25
CA GLY A 498 -22.98 5.45 -8.48
C GLY A 498 -23.64 6.83 -8.64
N PRO A 499 -24.94 6.96 -8.33
CA PRO A 499 -25.72 8.16 -8.59
C PRO A 499 -25.25 9.38 -7.78
N ASP A 500 -24.85 9.17 -6.52
CA ASP A 500 -24.49 10.26 -5.61
C ASP A 500 -23.15 10.90 -5.98
N GLN A 501 -22.13 10.08 -6.27
CA GLN A 501 -20.84 10.55 -6.75
C GLN A 501 -20.94 11.18 -8.16
N LEU A 502 -21.78 10.64 -9.04
CA LEU A 502 -22.04 11.27 -10.34
C LEU A 502 -22.69 12.66 -10.15
N ALA A 503 -23.72 12.77 -9.33
CA ALA A 503 -24.38 14.05 -9.04
C ALA A 503 -23.41 15.07 -8.40
N TRP A 504 -22.57 14.62 -7.45
CA TRP A 504 -21.50 15.40 -6.84
C TRP A 504 -20.49 15.92 -7.87
N LEU A 505 -20.01 15.05 -8.78
CA LEU A 505 -19.04 15.42 -9.81
C LEU A 505 -19.58 16.49 -10.75
N LEU A 506 -20.80 16.30 -11.27
CA LEU A 506 -21.42 17.25 -12.20
C LEU A 506 -21.66 18.61 -11.53
N ALA A 507 -22.21 18.62 -10.31
CA ALA A 507 -22.42 19.85 -9.55
C ALA A 507 -21.11 20.58 -9.21
N GLY A 508 -20.06 19.83 -8.85
CA GLY A 508 -18.72 20.37 -8.58
C GLY A 508 -18.08 21.00 -9.82
N LEU A 509 -18.21 20.37 -10.98
CA LEU A 509 -17.68 20.89 -12.25
C LEU A 509 -18.39 22.20 -12.68
N GLU A 510 -19.71 22.32 -12.46
CA GLU A 510 -20.43 23.59 -12.69
C GLU A 510 -20.05 24.70 -11.70
N ALA A 511 -19.80 24.35 -10.43
CA ALA A 511 -19.43 25.30 -9.38
C ALA A 511 -17.96 25.77 -9.47
N SER A 512 -17.08 24.95 -10.05
CA SER A 512 -15.64 25.17 -10.06
C SER A 512 -15.23 26.43 -10.83
N THR A 513 -14.62 27.38 -10.12
CA THR A 513 -14.06 28.62 -10.72
C THR A 513 -12.58 28.53 -11.10
N ALA A 514 -11.90 27.41 -10.79
CA ALA A 514 -10.47 27.21 -11.06
C ALA A 514 -10.13 27.23 -12.56
N THR A 515 -8.93 27.73 -12.91
CA THR A 515 -8.43 27.82 -14.29
C THR A 515 -8.33 26.46 -15.00
N PHE A 516 -8.02 25.38 -14.28
CA PHE A 516 -8.09 24.01 -14.79
C PHE A 516 -8.88 23.11 -13.82
N LYS A 517 -9.57 22.11 -14.37
CA LYS A 517 -10.23 21.02 -13.63
C LYS A 517 -9.61 19.70 -14.08
N VAL A 518 -9.14 18.90 -13.13
CA VAL A 518 -8.47 17.62 -13.39
C VAL A 518 -9.33 16.52 -12.83
N LEU A 519 -9.94 15.68 -13.68
CA LEU A 519 -10.66 14.48 -13.22
C LEU A 519 -9.66 13.32 -13.17
N VAL A 520 -9.70 12.55 -12.09
CA VAL A 520 -8.70 11.52 -11.79
C VAL A 520 -9.41 10.22 -11.44
N SER A 521 -9.19 9.18 -12.25
CA SER A 521 -9.73 7.82 -12.05
C SER A 521 -8.56 6.85 -11.89
N GLY A 522 -8.80 5.66 -11.33
CA GLY A 522 -7.86 4.55 -11.47
C GLY A 522 -7.89 4.01 -12.90
N SER A 523 -9.07 3.69 -13.40
CA SER A 523 -9.22 3.05 -14.71
C SER A 523 -9.23 4.03 -15.90
N GLN A 524 -8.78 3.58 -17.08
CA GLN A 524 -8.68 4.43 -18.28
C GLN A 524 -10.05 4.94 -18.77
N TRP A 525 -10.12 6.24 -19.12
CA TRP A 525 -11.31 6.94 -19.60
C TRP A 525 -11.65 6.65 -21.07
N SER A 526 -10.73 6.12 -21.87
CA SER A 526 -10.99 5.84 -23.29
C SER A 526 -12.31 5.10 -23.55
N SER A 527 -12.98 5.43 -24.66
CA SER A 527 -14.14 4.67 -25.15
C SER A 527 -13.79 3.25 -25.60
N HIS A 528 -12.50 2.93 -25.73
CA HIS A 528 -11.98 1.64 -26.18
C HIS A 528 -10.94 1.13 -25.18
N GLY A 529 -11.28 0.09 -24.43
CA GLY A 529 -10.47 -0.46 -23.35
C GLY A 529 -10.92 -1.87 -22.95
N SER A 530 -10.62 -2.27 -21.71
CA SER A 530 -11.09 -3.53 -21.13
C SER A 530 -12.58 -3.47 -20.75
N ASN A 531 -13.18 -4.62 -20.45
CA ASN A 531 -14.51 -4.70 -19.82
C ASN A 531 -14.52 -4.13 -18.37
N ASP A 532 -13.36 -3.71 -17.87
CA ASP A 532 -13.15 -3.18 -16.53
C ASP A 532 -12.52 -1.78 -16.58
N SER A 533 -12.90 -1.03 -17.62
CA SER A 533 -12.53 0.37 -17.84
C SER A 533 -13.77 1.19 -18.19
N TRP A 534 -13.65 2.51 -18.34
CA TRP A 534 -14.77 3.36 -18.73
C TRP A 534 -15.40 3.00 -20.09
N ALA A 535 -14.74 2.20 -20.93
CA ALA A 535 -15.32 1.62 -22.14
C ALA A 535 -16.55 0.74 -21.86
N GLN A 536 -16.57 0.00 -20.74
CA GLN A 536 -17.73 -0.78 -20.30
C GLN A 536 -18.88 0.11 -19.80
N PHE A 537 -18.54 1.27 -19.24
CA PHE A 537 -19.45 2.25 -18.64
C PHE A 537 -19.68 3.47 -19.54
N ASN A 538 -19.53 3.29 -20.86
CA ASN A 538 -19.45 4.39 -21.83
C ASN A 538 -20.69 5.32 -21.85
N ALA A 539 -21.86 4.86 -21.40
CA ALA A 539 -23.05 5.71 -21.28
C ALA A 539 -22.91 6.78 -20.17
N GLU A 540 -22.26 6.46 -19.05
CA GLU A 540 -22.01 7.40 -17.95
C GLU A 540 -20.80 8.28 -18.25
N ARG A 541 -19.76 7.71 -18.87
CA ARG A 541 -18.63 8.45 -19.46
C ARG A 541 -19.12 9.56 -20.40
N GLU A 542 -19.92 9.21 -21.41
CA GLU A 542 -20.40 10.18 -22.40
C GLU A 542 -21.32 11.23 -21.76
N LEU A 543 -22.12 10.88 -20.73
CA LEU A 543 -22.91 11.84 -19.94
C LEU A 543 -22.02 12.89 -19.26
N ILE A 544 -20.91 12.47 -18.62
CA ILE A 544 -19.94 13.40 -18.00
C ILE A 544 -19.29 14.30 -19.07
N LEU A 545 -18.84 13.72 -20.19
CA LEU A 545 -18.19 14.48 -21.26
C LEU A 545 -19.15 15.42 -22.01
N ASP A 546 -20.43 15.06 -22.16
CA ASP A 546 -21.47 15.92 -22.72
C ASP A 546 -21.81 17.07 -21.79
N HIS A 547 -21.94 16.81 -20.49
CA HIS A 547 -22.19 17.85 -19.49
C HIS A 547 -21.11 18.94 -19.51
N VAL A 548 -19.83 18.57 -19.64
CA VAL A 548 -18.72 19.51 -19.82
C VAL A 548 -18.92 20.43 -21.04
N MET A 549 -19.42 19.88 -22.15
CA MET A 549 -19.65 20.66 -23.38
C MET A 549 -20.93 21.51 -23.29
N GLU A 550 -22.04 20.96 -22.80
CA GLU A 550 -23.32 21.65 -22.65
C GLU A 550 -23.22 22.84 -21.69
N LYS A 551 -22.58 22.64 -20.54
CA LYS A 551 -22.33 23.69 -19.53
C LYS A 551 -21.12 24.56 -19.87
N LYS A 552 -20.41 24.27 -20.97
CA LYS A 552 -19.25 25.01 -21.50
C LYS A 552 -18.08 25.12 -20.50
N ILE A 553 -17.88 24.07 -19.71
CA ILE A 553 -16.89 24.03 -18.63
C ILE A 553 -15.51 23.97 -19.28
N SER A 554 -14.67 24.95 -18.95
CA SER A 554 -13.34 25.12 -19.55
C SER A 554 -12.22 24.59 -18.66
N GLY A 555 -11.11 24.21 -19.28
CA GLY A 555 -9.90 23.74 -18.60
C GLY A 555 -9.98 22.29 -18.10
N VAL A 556 -10.89 21.47 -18.64
CA VAL A 556 -11.05 20.06 -18.22
C VAL A 556 -9.99 19.17 -18.87
N ILE A 557 -9.30 18.38 -18.04
CA ILE A 557 -8.41 17.28 -18.45
C ILE A 557 -8.64 16.03 -17.58
N LEU A 558 -8.23 14.88 -18.08
CA LEU A 558 -8.42 13.57 -17.44
C LEU A 558 -7.07 12.90 -17.17
N LEU A 559 -6.93 12.26 -16.00
CA LEU A 559 -5.80 11.40 -15.65
C LEU A 559 -6.29 9.99 -15.31
N SER A 560 -5.50 8.98 -15.66
CA SER A 560 -5.82 7.56 -15.43
C SER A 560 -4.57 6.67 -15.25
N GLY A 561 -4.82 5.46 -14.73
CA GLY A 561 -3.87 4.41 -14.41
C GLY A 561 -4.16 3.10 -15.17
N ASP A 562 -4.37 1.99 -14.44
CA ASP A 562 -4.73 0.63 -14.89
C ASP A 562 -3.80 -0.01 -15.95
N VAL A 563 -3.75 0.53 -17.16
CA VAL A 563 -3.46 -0.20 -18.41
C VAL A 563 -2.03 -0.76 -18.62
N HIS A 564 -1.14 -0.64 -17.65
CA HIS A 564 0.28 -1.03 -17.69
C HIS A 564 1.08 -0.50 -18.91
N TYR A 565 0.75 0.70 -19.38
CA TYR A 565 1.57 1.51 -20.31
C TYR A 565 1.25 3.01 -20.17
N ALA A 566 2.18 3.86 -20.60
CA ALA A 566 1.93 5.30 -20.74
C ALA A 566 1.19 5.58 -22.06
N THR A 567 0.16 6.45 -22.06
CA THR A 567 -0.51 6.89 -23.29
C THR A 567 -1.06 8.32 -23.16
N VAL A 568 -1.16 9.02 -24.28
CA VAL A 568 -1.83 10.34 -24.36
C VAL A 568 -2.88 10.27 -25.46
N LEU A 569 -4.14 10.50 -25.08
CA LEU A 569 -5.29 10.46 -25.96
C LEU A 569 -5.99 11.83 -25.98
N LYS A 570 -6.61 12.13 -27.11
CA LYS A 570 -7.64 13.16 -27.24
C LYS A 570 -8.97 12.45 -27.43
N LEU A 571 -9.87 12.60 -26.46
CA LEU A 571 -11.18 11.97 -26.46
C LEU A 571 -12.17 12.84 -27.24
N ARG A 572 -12.89 12.20 -28.19
CA ARG A 572 -13.79 12.83 -29.17
C ARG A 572 -13.09 13.82 -30.14
N GLU A 573 -13.60 13.94 -31.36
CA GLU A 573 -13.13 14.97 -32.31
C GLU A 573 -13.67 16.38 -31.95
N ALA A 574 -12.85 17.42 -32.16
CA ALA A 574 -13.26 18.82 -31.99
C ALA A 574 -14.32 19.23 -33.02
N SER A 575 -15.25 20.11 -32.63
CA SER A 575 -16.32 20.62 -33.49
C SER A 575 -16.64 22.09 -33.20
N ALA A 576 -17.67 22.64 -33.85
CA ALA A 576 -18.18 23.97 -33.53
C ALA A 576 -18.86 24.06 -32.14
N THR A 577 -19.08 22.91 -31.47
CA THR A 577 -19.75 22.79 -30.17
C THR A 577 -19.00 21.90 -29.17
N SER A 578 -17.79 21.44 -29.50
CA SER A 578 -16.93 20.61 -28.62
C SER A 578 -15.45 20.93 -28.80
N TYR A 579 -14.67 20.80 -27.73
CA TYR A 579 -13.20 20.74 -27.79
C TYR A 579 -12.71 19.31 -27.51
N GLU A 580 -11.49 18.97 -27.91
CA GLU A 580 -10.87 17.68 -27.59
C GLU A 580 -10.51 17.66 -26.09
N ILE A 581 -11.09 16.76 -25.31
CA ILE A 581 -10.68 16.54 -23.91
C ILE A 581 -9.43 15.66 -23.92
N TRP A 582 -8.39 16.09 -23.21
CA TRP A 582 -7.12 15.35 -23.15
C TRP A 582 -7.14 14.36 -21.98
N GLU A 583 -6.79 13.11 -22.28
CA GLU A 583 -6.48 12.07 -21.30
C GLU A 583 -4.97 11.78 -21.31
N PHE A 584 -4.39 11.72 -20.12
CA PHE A 584 -3.00 11.29 -19.89
C PHE A 584 -3.02 10.07 -18.95
N SER A 585 -2.69 8.89 -19.46
CA SER A 585 -2.57 7.68 -18.64
C SER A 585 -1.10 7.36 -18.36
N ASN A 586 -0.76 7.02 -17.12
CA ASN A 586 0.60 6.64 -16.75
C ASN A 586 0.62 5.46 -15.76
N SER A 587 0.92 4.29 -16.31
CA SER A 587 1.16 3.08 -15.55
C SER A 587 2.18 2.18 -16.27
N PRO A 588 2.89 1.29 -15.57
CA PRO A 588 2.95 1.17 -14.12
C PRO A 588 4.09 1.98 -13.51
N PHE A 589 3.98 2.35 -12.23
CA PHE A 589 5.14 2.67 -11.40
C PHE A 589 6.05 1.44 -11.25
N ARG A 590 5.45 0.26 -11.05
CA ARG A 590 6.12 -1.04 -10.95
C ARG A 590 5.13 -2.20 -11.13
N ALA A 591 5.02 -2.77 -12.33
CA ALA A 591 4.16 -3.95 -12.57
C ALA A 591 4.64 -4.78 -13.78
N THR A 592 3.78 -5.66 -14.30
CA THR A 592 3.91 -6.21 -15.65
C THR A 592 3.68 -5.12 -16.70
N PHE A 593 3.93 -5.43 -17.99
CA PHE A 593 3.70 -4.49 -19.09
C PHE A 593 2.70 -5.07 -20.09
N PHE A 594 1.74 -4.27 -20.54
CA PHE A 594 0.79 -4.64 -21.59
C PHE A 594 1.08 -3.89 -22.90
N SER A 595 0.71 -4.49 -24.03
CA SER A 595 0.90 -3.88 -25.35
C SER A 595 -0.01 -2.67 -25.54
N CYS A 596 0.55 -1.54 -26.01
CA CYS A 596 -0.20 -0.34 -26.41
C CYS A 596 -1.42 -0.67 -27.28
N LEU A 597 -2.63 -0.35 -26.79
CA LEU A 597 -3.87 -0.59 -27.52
C LEU A 597 -3.98 0.27 -28.79
N SER A 598 -4.80 -0.22 -29.73
CA SER A 598 -5.27 0.56 -30.88
C SER A 598 -6.64 1.16 -30.55
N TYR A 599 -6.74 2.48 -30.69
CA TYR A 599 -7.94 3.25 -30.37
C TYR A 599 -8.66 3.67 -31.67
N SER A 600 -9.99 3.61 -31.65
CA SER A 600 -10.86 4.18 -32.69
C SER A 600 -11.75 5.25 -32.05
N GLY A 601 -12.14 6.29 -32.80
CA GLY A 601 -12.91 7.42 -32.29
C GLY A 601 -12.12 8.39 -31.40
N ASP A 602 -11.22 7.89 -30.54
CA ASP A 602 -10.30 8.68 -29.73
C ASP A 602 -8.92 8.77 -30.42
N THR A 603 -8.32 9.97 -30.47
CA THR A 603 -7.05 10.23 -31.17
C THR A 603 -5.86 9.99 -30.25
N LYS A 604 -5.15 8.87 -30.44
CA LYS A 604 -3.88 8.57 -29.77
C LYS A 604 -2.73 9.43 -30.31
N LEU A 605 -2.13 10.24 -29.45
CA LEU A 605 -0.95 11.07 -29.74
C LEU A 605 0.37 10.41 -29.34
N PHE A 606 0.35 9.58 -28.31
CA PHE A 606 1.51 8.88 -27.76
C PHE A 606 1.08 7.55 -27.14
N CYS A 607 1.94 6.53 -27.21
CA CYS A 607 1.90 5.42 -26.26
C CYS A 607 3.28 4.76 -26.14
N GLN A 608 3.62 4.28 -24.94
CA GLN A 608 4.83 3.52 -24.67
C GLN A 608 4.60 2.47 -23.58
N SER A 609 5.01 1.24 -23.88
CA SER A 609 5.06 0.10 -22.95
C SER A 609 6.50 -0.37 -22.73
N GLY A 610 6.71 -1.29 -21.79
CA GLY A 610 7.99 -1.96 -21.52
C GLY A 610 8.91 -1.25 -20.52
N TYR A 611 8.41 -0.22 -19.83
CA TYR A 611 9.17 0.57 -18.85
C TYR A 611 8.27 0.99 -17.69
N ASP A 612 8.78 0.84 -16.47
CA ASP A 612 8.24 1.53 -15.29
C ASP A 612 8.30 3.05 -15.56
N ASN A 613 7.21 3.77 -15.30
CA ASN A 613 7.03 5.16 -15.74
C ASN A 613 6.10 5.97 -14.82
N PHE A 614 6.11 7.30 -15.01
CA PHE A 614 5.18 8.23 -14.37
C PHE A 614 4.86 9.42 -15.28
N GLY A 615 3.75 10.11 -14.98
CA GLY A 615 3.37 11.35 -15.64
C GLY A 615 3.76 12.56 -14.79
N LEU A 616 4.21 13.64 -15.42
CA LEU A 616 4.51 14.91 -14.76
C LEU A 616 3.75 16.06 -15.44
N LEU A 617 2.90 16.74 -14.67
CA LEU A 617 2.23 17.97 -15.09
C LEU A 617 2.90 19.17 -14.44
N HIS A 618 3.36 20.12 -15.26
CA HIS A 618 3.85 21.42 -14.80
C HIS A 618 2.81 22.50 -15.16
N PHE A 619 2.05 22.96 -14.17
CA PHE A 619 1.03 23.99 -14.32
C PHE A 619 1.66 25.39 -14.25
N ASP A 620 1.18 26.29 -15.10
CA ASP A 620 1.49 27.72 -15.11
C ASP A 620 0.19 28.50 -15.36
N THR A 621 -0.51 28.80 -14.26
CA THR A 621 -1.77 29.58 -14.29
C THR A 621 -1.53 31.09 -14.31
N THR A 622 -0.25 31.51 -14.37
CA THR A 622 0.19 32.91 -14.50
C THR A 622 0.43 33.33 -15.95
N ALA A 623 0.69 32.37 -16.85
CA ALA A 623 0.80 32.61 -18.28
C ALA A 623 -0.45 33.22 -18.91
N THR A 624 -0.29 33.81 -20.09
CA THR A 624 -1.37 34.35 -20.91
C THR A 624 -1.23 33.80 -22.35
N PRO A 625 -2.10 32.87 -22.79
CA PRO A 625 -3.11 32.15 -21.98
C PRO A 625 -2.47 31.25 -20.90
N PRO A 626 -3.20 30.92 -19.82
CA PRO A 626 -2.80 29.90 -18.86
C PRO A 626 -2.52 28.55 -19.54
N ARG A 627 -1.63 27.75 -18.97
CA ARG A 627 -1.16 26.50 -19.59
C ARG A 627 -0.73 25.44 -18.58
N PHE A 628 -0.56 24.22 -19.05
CA PHE A 628 0.29 23.22 -18.41
C PHE A 628 1.17 22.52 -19.45
N THR A 629 2.25 21.91 -18.99
CA THR A 629 3.07 20.99 -19.79
C THR A 629 2.98 19.60 -19.18
N TYR A 630 2.59 18.61 -19.97
CA TYR A 630 2.72 17.20 -19.63
C TYR A 630 4.06 16.66 -20.14
N GLU A 631 4.70 15.83 -19.32
CA GLU A 631 5.86 15.03 -19.67
C GLU A 631 5.61 13.58 -19.23
N SER A 632 5.91 12.62 -20.11
CA SER A 632 5.96 11.20 -19.75
C SER A 632 7.40 10.86 -19.35
N HIS A 633 7.63 10.28 -18.18
CA HIS A 633 8.97 9.99 -17.63
C HIS A 633 9.17 8.48 -17.46
N ARG A 634 10.33 7.94 -17.87
CA ARG A 634 10.72 6.53 -17.70
C ARG A 634 11.68 6.34 -16.52
N GLN A 635 11.73 5.11 -16.00
CA GLN A 635 12.72 4.64 -15.02
C GLN A 635 14.20 4.84 -15.43
N ASP A 636 14.51 4.88 -16.72
CA ASP A 636 15.86 5.16 -17.23
C ASP A 636 16.16 6.67 -17.41
N GLY A 637 15.28 7.55 -16.92
CA GLY A 637 15.43 9.00 -16.98
C GLY A 637 15.14 9.62 -18.35
N VAL A 638 14.70 8.83 -19.34
CA VAL A 638 14.30 9.35 -20.65
C VAL A 638 12.88 9.90 -20.59
N ILE A 639 12.67 11.08 -21.21
CA ILE A 639 11.36 11.71 -21.42
C ILE A 639 10.93 11.46 -22.88
N PRO A 640 10.23 10.35 -23.18
CA PRO A 640 9.85 9.99 -24.56
C PRO A 640 8.80 10.91 -25.19
N TYR A 641 8.05 11.66 -24.38
CA TYR A 641 7.00 12.55 -24.86
C TYR A 641 6.79 13.74 -23.93
N SER A 642 6.56 14.91 -24.54
CA SER A 642 6.18 16.15 -23.84
C SER A 642 5.22 16.95 -24.71
N VAL A 643 4.22 17.59 -24.11
CA VAL A 643 3.26 18.46 -24.80
C VAL A 643 2.79 19.60 -23.89
N THR A 644 2.64 20.80 -24.43
CA THR A 644 2.13 21.97 -23.70
C THR A 644 0.73 22.33 -24.20
N VAL A 645 -0.26 22.28 -23.31
CA VAL A 645 -1.66 22.60 -23.61
C VAL A 645 -2.02 23.93 -22.95
N THR A 646 -2.67 24.81 -23.70
CA THR A 646 -3.14 26.12 -23.23
C THR A 646 -4.64 26.08 -22.95
N LEU A 647 -5.13 26.89 -22.02
CA LEU A 647 -6.57 27.04 -21.72
C LEU A 647 -7.41 27.33 -22.98
N ASP A 648 -6.84 28.04 -23.95
CA ASP A 648 -7.49 28.34 -25.24
C ASP A 648 -7.77 27.10 -26.12
N GLN A 649 -7.15 25.95 -25.82
CA GLN A 649 -7.43 24.65 -26.45
C GLN A 649 -8.48 23.83 -25.68
N LEU A 650 -8.79 24.25 -24.44
CA LEU A 650 -9.68 23.54 -23.50
C LEU A 650 -10.93 24.37 -23.18
N LYS A 651 -11.45 25.10 -24.16
CA LYS A 651 -12.65 25.92 -24.04
C LYS A 651 -13.36 25.99 -25.39
N LEU A 652 -14.67 26.26 -25.35
CA LEU A 652 -15.42 26.55 -26.57
C LEU A 652 -15.10 27.97 -27.09
N PRO A 653 -15.14 28.19 -28.43
CA PRO A 653 -14.93 29.51 -29.04
C PRO A 653 -15.93 30.61 -28.62
#